data_AF-A0A3R6RUS2-F1
#
_entry.id   AF-A0A3R6RUS2-F1
#
_cell.length_a   1.000
_cell.length_b   1.000
_cell.length_c   1.000
_cell.angle_alpha   90.00
_cell.angle_beta   90.00
_cell.angle_gamma   90.00
#
_symmetry.space_group_name_H-M   'P 1'
#
loop_
_entity.id
_entity.type
_entity.pdbx_description
1 polymer ?
#
loop_
_entity_poly.entity_id
_entity_poly.type
_entity_poly.pdbx_seq_one_letter_code
_entity_poly.pdbx_strand_id
1 'polypeptide(L)'
;MDKKSIFCGLLSLLPFLAKGEVAEEYNTKVKEVIVICKTHFDIGYTHRVDDVVNYYQTDMIDRAIKAMDACADLPEEQQFAWTIPGWVLSKTMEDWDGQTPQRRQILDDKFRSGKIISHALPFTLISDICGVEDMVRGLGFSSALNRKYGLPLSHSGKMTDEPSQTGALATVLAHAGIRFLHIGCNWPSGFVKTPGLFWWEGPDGSRVMILYSASYGTNCAVCPVEWQGPNDPMMGVNLMPAKDWPYTVWPAILVTGDNSGPPTAERIKELFQEIKEKMPDVNVHMGTMDDFYDAIMKENPQLPVVKSAMPDTWIHGVMCDPGGIRLLRETHSLIPAAEALHTQLGCWGVDTPAVSDEIATAYEKMALYGEHTWGGSRQVNVYGKAFQQLPAEKNKDLEASWEDKTNYVRKASDIAHSVTDRNMTALATHVKCNKPSSIVYNPLPWKRSDWIELEGKKLFVKDIPAGGYRTVPLKEVSTKEQRLSGNTLENTYYKITFDAERGCITSLIDKKSGREWIDPKAEQGFGQYLNERFTYEQTLDYTMTYQQGRAKDWAHPGICKPGMVSEKEVPYRAASPQQGVLKMTAEGDVQIAELAMPSDRSNHLPASVLRISLYKDQPYVDMEITIQDKAKDNWPEADWLCLPFRIEQPEFNVYRQLGVMNPATDIQSGANRHLYAAEYGVTITGRDGAGMAVCPLDHPLISLGVPGCWKYSDDYVPEQPVVYLNLYNNQWNTNFRYWYPGTWSSRVRIWTIEEGTTPEERSRQFVTSALEARNPLQAVSVKKNEGNLPAAQSGIEVSRAGVTVTAFGADPDGNTGTLLRVWEQVGVSGKLMVTLPKGMNASLAVPVNLRGEKKGDPIHIKSGKFELELGAYAPASFILE
;
A
#
# COMPACT_ATOMS: atom_id res chain seq x y z
N MET A 1 40.35 -18.31 78.24
CA MET A 1 41.66 -17.68 78.52
C MET A 1 41.89 -16.68 77.40
N ASP A 2 41.60 -15.39 77.65
CA ASP A 2 42.55 -14.34 78.08
C ASP A 2 43.49 -13.92 76.93
N LYS A 3 43.79 -12.65 76.62
CA LYS A 3 43.32 -11.30 76.99
C LYS A 3 44.26 -10.30 76.25
N LYS A 4 43.72 -9.17 75.77
CA LYS A 4 44.29 -7.79 75.78
C LYS A 4 45.57 -7.48 74.97
N SER A 5 45.83 -6.30 74.38
CA SER A 5 45.50 -4.89 74.71
C SER A 5 45.79 -3.96 73.50
N ILE A 6 44.90 -3.02 73.13
CA ILE A 6 44.87 -1.54 73.41
C ILE A 6 45.60 -0.66 72.37
N PHE A 7 44.86 0.23 71.66
CA PHE A 7 44.89 1.70 71.90
C PHE A 7 43.73 2.45 71.20
N CYS A 8 43.14 3.41 71.91
CA CYS A 8 42.07 4.32 71.50
C CYS A 8 42.59 5.58 70.79
N GLY A 9 41.78 6.16 69.92
CA GLY A 9 41.88 7.55 69.47
C GLY A 9 40.59 8.00 68.80
N LEU A 10 39.74 8.73 69.53
CA LEU A 10 38.56 9.45 69.03
C LEU A 10 38.99 10.60 68.11
N LEU A 11 38.29 10.83 66.99
CA LEU A 11 37.94 12.18 66.51
C LEU A 11 36.89 12.16 65.37
N SER A 12 35.83 12.94 65.62
CA SER A 12 34.95 13.66 64.68
C SER A 12 34.12 12.90 63.64
N LEU A 13 32.81 12.86 63.92
CA LEU A 13 31.70 12.81 62.98
C LEU A 13 31.79 13.91 61.90
N LEU A 14 31.76 13.50 60.63
CA LEU A 14 31.28 14.30 59.50
C LEU A 14 30.34 13.40 58.68
N PRO A 15 29.07 13.75 58.48
CA PRO A 15 28.24 13.03 57.52
C PRO A 15 28.58 13.58 56.13
N PHE A 16 29.38 12.85 55.36
CA PHE A 16 29.34 12.97 53.90
C PHE A 16 28.01 12.36 53.45
N LEU A 17 26.97 13.19 53.40
CA LEU A 17 25.81 12.97 52.54
C LEU A 17 26.31 13.06 51.09
N ALA A 18 26.86 11.96 50.58
CA ALA A 18 26.84 11.73 49.15
C ALA A 18 25.35 11.52 48.80
N LYS A 19 24.66 12.60 48.40
CA LYS A 19 23.48 12.46 47.57
C LYS A 19 23.95 11.66 46.35
N GLY A 20 23.55 10.40 46.26
CA GLY A 20 23.63 9.71 44.98
C GLY A 20 22.83 10.56 44.00
N GLU A 21 23.49 11.11 42.98
CA GLU A 21 22.79 11.64 41.82
C GLU A 21 21.93 10.50 41.30
N VAL A 22 20.61 10.64 41.45
CA VAL A 22 19.67 9.81 40.72
C VAL A 22 19.96 10.12 39.26
N ALA A 23 20.44 9.13 38.50
CA ALA A 23 20.75 9.31 37.09
C ALA A 23 19.52 9.92 36.39
N GLU A 24 19.70 11.04 35.69
CA GLU A 24 18.59 11.76 35.06
C GLU A 24 17.85 10.85 34.06
N GLU A 25 16.52 10.80 34.18
CA GLU A 25 15.62 9.98 33.34
C GLU A 25 15.36 10.61 31.96
N TYR A 26 15.88 11.81 31.71
CA TYR A 26 15.66 12.63 30.51
C TYR A 26 16.88 13.51 30.20
N ASN A 27 16.99 14.02 28.97
CA ASN A 27 18.11 14.89 28.58
C ASN A 27 17.92 16.35 29.04
N THR A 28 18.76 16.82 29.95
CA THR A 28 18.78 18.20 30.46
C THR A 28 19.40 19.25 29.54
N LYS A 29 19.99 18.85 28.40
CA LYS A 29 20.57 19.77 27.40
C LYS A 29 19.53 20.37 26.46
N VAL A 30 18.33 19.80 26.38
CA VAL A 30 17.22 20.34 25.59
C VAL A 30 16.87 21.75 26.07
N LYS A 31 16.66 22.67 25.12
CA LYS A 31 16.35 24.09 25.34
C LYS A 31 14.95 24.46 24.86
N GLU A 32 14.39 23.67 23.95
CA GLU A 32 13.06 23.90 23.41
C GLU A 32 12.28 22.58 23.34
N VAL A 33 11.03 22.60 23.82
CA VAL A 33 10.08 21.49 23.74
C VAL A 33 8.83 21.98 23.02
N ILE A 34 8.58 21.41 21.85
CA ILE A 34 7.42 21.72 21.01
C ILE A 34 6.39 20.63 21.25
N VAL A 35 5.24 20.98 21.80
CA VAL A 35 4.16 20.05 22.16
C VAL A 35 3.18 19.92 21.00
N ILE A 36 3.00 18.69 20.51
CA ILE A 36 2.06 18.36 19.43
C ILE A 36 1.06 17.33 19.96
N CYS A 37 -0.22 17.66 19.98
CA CYS A 37 -1.28 16.76 20.46
C CYS A 37 -2.13 16.23 19.32
N LYS A 38 -2.30 14.92 19.23
CA LYS A 38 -3.13 14.20 18.25
C LYS A 38 -3.92 13.07 18.92
N THR A 39 -4.96 12.61 18.24
CA THR A 39 -5.65 11.34 18.53
C THR A 39 -5.41 10.34 17.40
N HIS A 40 -5.15 9.07 17.72
CA HIS A 40 -5.08 8.01 16.72
C HIS A 40 -6.45 7.80 16.06
N PHE A 41 -6.48 7.77 14.72
CA PHE A 41 -7.71 7.69 13.96
C PHE A 41 -7.76 6.33 13.28
N ASP A 42 -8.84 5.58 13.55
CA ASP A 42 -9.13 4.31 12.90
C ASP A 42 -10.53 4.36 12.30
N ILE A 43 -10.64 4.09 11.00
CA ILE A 43 -11.93 4.11 10.33
C ILE A 43 -12.62 2.74 10.38
N GLY A 44 -13.66 2.60 11.20
CA GLY A 44 -14.38 1.33 11.31
C GLY A 44 -13.99 0.44 12.51
N TYR A 45 -12.96 0.81 13.29
CA TYR A 45 -12.45 -0.01 14.40
C TYR A 45 -13.29 0.08 15.68
N THR A 46 -13.56 1.32 16.12
CA THR A 46 -14.30 1.60 17.36
C THR A 46 -15.80 1.76 17.11
N HIS A 47 -16.17 2.28 15.94
CA HIS A 47 -17.53 2.46 15.45
C HIS A 47 -17.58 2.01 13.99
N ARG A 48 -18.78 1.78 13.44
CA ARG A 48 -18.94 1.61 11.99
C ARG A 48 -18.51 2.87 11.24
N VAL A 49 -18.24 2.73 9.94
CA VAL A 49 -17.65 3.79 9.12
C VAL A 49 -18.45 5.10 9.20
N ASP A 50 -19.77 5.05 8.99
CA ASP A 50 -20.59 6.27 8.99
C ASP A 50 -20.68 6.90 10.38
N ASP A 51 -20.73 6.05 11.42
CA ASP A 51 -20.81 6.48 12.82
C ASP A 51 -19.52 7.18 13.26
N VAL A 52 -18.34 6.69 12.88
CA VAL A 52 -17.07 7.34 13.25
C VAL A 52 -16.92 8.69 12.55
N VAL A 53 -17.32 8.82 11.28
CA VAL A 53 -17.28 10.12 10.59
C VAL A 53 -18.21 11.12 11.28
N ASN A 54 -19.43 10.71 11.62
CA ASN A 54 -20.38 11.55 12.35
C ASN A 54 -19.84 11.94 13.75
N TYR A 55 -19.20 11.00 14.44
CA TYR A 55 -18.56 11.24 15.74
C TYR A 55 -17.48 12.33 15.65
N TYR A 56 -16.68 12.34 14.57
CA TYR A 56 -15.68 13.39 14.32
C TYR A 56 -16.27 14.75 13.96
N GLN A 57 -17.47 14.79 13.37
CA GLN A 57 -18.22 16.03 13.08
C GLN A 57 -18.92 16.62 14.31
N THR A 58 -19.10 15.83 15.37
CA THR A 58 -19.91 16.17 16.53
C THR A 58 -19.11 16.10 17.83
N ASP A 59 -19.27 15.02 18.61
CA ASP A 59 -18.75 14.88 19.97
C ASP A 59 -17.22 15.01 20.05
N MET A 60 -16.50 14.53 19.03
CA MET A 60 -15.05 14.61 19.02
C MET A 60 -14.55 16.06 18.96
N ILE A 61 -15.04 16.82 17.99
CA ILE A 61 -14.59 18.20 17.77
C ILE A 61 -15.11 19.12 18.87
N ASP A 62 -16.30 18.87 19.40
CA ASP A 62 -16.87 19.62 20.52
C ASP A 62 -16.06 19.41 21.81
N ARG A 63 -15.58 18.18 22.07
CA ARG A 63 -14.65 17.92 23.18
C ARG A 63 -13.33 18.67 23.00
N ALA A 64 -12.81 18.76 21.78
CA ALA A 64 -11.59 19.50 21.49
C ALA A 64 -11.78 21.01 21.75
N ILE A 65 -12.87 21.60 21.26
CA ILE A 65 -13.21 23.01 21.51
C ILE A 65 -13.35 23.27 23.02
N LYS A 66 -14.05 22.39 23.75
CA LYS A 66 -14.19 22.51 25.20
C LYS A 66 -12.85 22.46 25.92
N ALA A 67 -11.94 21.57 25.51
CA ALA A 67 -10.59 21.52 26.06
C ALA A 67 -9.80 22.80 25.74
N MET A 68 -9.91 23.33 24.52
CA MET A 68 -9.29 24.61 24.15
C MET A 68 -9.78 25.76 25.02
N ASP A 69 -11.09 25.87 25.24
CA ASP A 69 -11.68 26.95 26.03
C ASP A 69 -11.33 26.82 27.52
N ALA A 70 -11.26 25.59 28.05
CA ALA A 70 -10.85 25.32 29.44
C ALA A 70 -9.34 25.53 29.69
N CYS A 71 -8.54 25.60 28.63
CA CYS A 71 -7.11 25.95 28.68
C CYS A 71 -6.84 27.44 28.42
N ALA A 72 -7.87 28.28 28.23
CA ALA A 72 -7.69 29.70 27.87
C ALA A 72 -7.00 30.56 28.95
N ASP A 73 -6.92 30.06 30.19
CA ASP A 73 -6.20 30.66 31.32
C ASP A 73 -4.69 30.38 31.31
N LEU A 74 -4.22 29.46 30.48
CA LEU A 74 -2.79 29.25 30.23
C LEU A 74 -2.20 30.41 29.40
N PRO A 75 -0.87 30.65 29.49
CA PRO A 75 -0.17 31.50 28.54
C PRO A 75 -0.51 31.12 27.09
N GLU A 76 -0.57 32.11 26.19
CA GLU A 76 -1.05 31.92 24.81
C GLU A 76 -0.33 30.78 24.09
N GLU A 77 0.99 30.68 24.30
CA GLU A 77 1.89 29.67 23.77
C GLU A 77 1.67 28.26 24.36
N GLN A 78 0.97 28.13 25.49
CA GLN A 78 0.66 26.86 26.15
C GLN A 78 -0.81 26.44 25.99
N GLN A 79 -1.66 27.32 25.45
CA GLN A 79 -3.06 27.02 25.20
C GLN A 79 -3.22 25.92 24.16
N PHE A 80 -3.98 24.88 24.51
CA PHE A 80 -4.16 23.65 23.73
C PHE A 80 -4.45 23.87 22.24
N ALA A 81 -3.69 23.17 21.40
CA ALA A 81 -3.96 23.01 19.97
C ALA A 81 -4.01 21.52 19.62
N TRP A 82 -4.89 21.15 18.69
CA TRP A 82 -5.14 19.75 18.32
C TRP A 82 -4.85 19.50 16.84
N THR A 83 -3.97 18.54 16.57
CA THR A 83 -3.57 18.13 15.23
C THR A 83 -4.40 16.95 14.76
N ILE A 84 -5.00 17.09 13.58
CA ILE A 84 -5.95 16.14 12.98
C ILE A 84 -5.46 15.76 11.57
N PRO A 85 -5.58 14.48 11.15
CA PRO A 85 -5.28 14.08 9.77
C PRO A 85 -6.10 14.85 8.73
N GLY A 86 -5.53 15.08 7.55
CA GLY A 86 -6.10 15.92 6.50
C GLY A 86 -7.50 15.52 6.04
N TRP A 87 -7.72 14.22 5.81
CA TRP A 87 -9.03 13.73 5.39
C TRP A 87 -10.04 13.86 6.53
N VAL A 88 -9.66 13.46 7.75
CA VAL A 88 -10.53 13.53 8.93
C VAL A 88 -10.98 14.97 9.18
N LEU A 89 -10.06 15.93 9.16
CA LEU A 89 -10.42 17.34 9.33
C LEU A 89 -11.28 17.83 8.15
N SER A 90 -11.00 17.43 6.92
CA SER A 90 -11.84 17.81 5.78
C SER A 90 -13.29 17.37 5.98
N LYS A 91 -13.53 16.14 6.49
CA LYS A 91 -14.86 15.63 6.82
C LYS A 91 -15.50 16.33 8.01
N THR A 92 -14.73 16.61 9.06
CA THR A 92 -15.21 17.44 10.18
C THR A 92 -15.64 18.84 9.72
N MET A 93 -14.99 19.37 8.68
CA MET A 93 -15.25 20.69 8.12
C MET A 93 -16.30 20.70 6.99
N GLU A 94 -16.86 19.57 6.56
CA GLU A 94 -17.95 19.52 5.57
C GLU A 94 -19.26 20.07 6.13
N ASP A 95 -20.16 20.51 5.25
CA ASP A 95 -21.51 20.93 5.64
C ASP A 95 -22.41 19.69 5.84
N TRP A 96 -23.20 19.70 6.91
CA TRP A 96 -24.17 18.65 7.26
C TRP A 96 -25.32 19.26 8.09
N ASP A 97 -26.43 18.55 8.26
CA ASP A 97 -27.68 19.11 8.82
C ASP A 97 -27.53 19.77 10.21
N GLY A 98 -26.60 19.31 11.05
CA GLY A 98 -26.33 19.90 12.37
C GLY A 98 -25.21 20.94 12.41
N GLN A 99 -24.58 21.26 11.28
CA GLN A 99 -23.52 22.26 11.19
C GLN A 99 -24.11 23.68 11.07
N THR A 100 -24.63 24.20 12.18
CA THR A 100 -25.20 25.56 12.21
C THR A 100 -24.17 26.63 11.83
N PRO A 101 -24.60 27.81 11.34
CA PRO A 101 -23.69 28.92 11.04
C PRO A 101 -22.78 29.30 12.22
N GLN A 102 -23.29 29.22 13.45
CA GLN A 102 -22.52 29.48 14.66
C GLN A 102 -21.44 28.43 14.89
N ARG A 103 -21.77 27.13 14.74
CA ARG A 103 -20.77 26.05 14.84
C ARG A 103 -19.71 26.18 13.74
N ARG A 104 -20.13 26.50 12.52
CA ARG A 104 -19.23 26.76 11.39
C ARG A 104 -18.25 27.88 11.72
N GLN A 105 -18.75 29.01 12.23
CA GLN A 105 -17.90 30.14 12.62
C GLN A 105 -16.86 29.75 13.68
N ILE A 106 -17.24 28.98 14.70
CA ILE A 106 -16.30 28.51 15.73
C ILE A 106 -15.20 27.64 15.11
N LEU A 107 -15.54 26.69 14.24
CA LEU A 107 -14.55 25.84 13.57
C LEU A 107 -13.61 26.66 12.68
N ASP A 108 -14.19 27.59 11.91
CA ASP A 108 -13.44 28.49 11.03
C ASP A 108 -12.43 29.32 11.83
N ASP A 109 -12.86 29.88 12.96
CA ASP A 109 -12.02 30.70 13.83
C ASP A 109 -10.90 29.87 14.47
N LYS A 110 -11.21 28.68 15.01
CA LYS A 110 -10.22 27.79 15.65
C LYS A 110 -9.21 27.24 14.64
N PHE A 111 -9.62 26.99 13.39
CA PHE A 111 -8.72 26.59 12.32
C PHE A 111 -7.81 27.74 11.87
N ARG A 112 -8.37 28.94 11.64
CA ARG A 112 -7.59 30.15 11.30
C ARG A 112 -6.59 30.54 12.39
N SER A 113 -6.95 30.35 13.66
CA SER A 113 -6.09 30.68 14.80
C SER A 113 -5.04 29.60 15.12
N GLY A 114 -4.98 28.51 14.36
CA GLY A 114 -4.05 27.40 14.62
C GLY A 114 -4.35 26.59 15.88
N LYS A 115 -5.58 26.64 16.41
CA LYS A 115 -6.00 25.78 17.54
C LYS A 115 -6.50 24.42 17.05
N ILE A 116 -7.09 24.37 15.86
CA ILE A 116 -7.27 23.14 15.08
C ILE A 116 -6.22 23.17 13.97
N ILE A 117 -5.45 22.09 13.83
CA ILE A 117 -4.32 22.00 12.91
C ILE A 117 -4.47 20.75 12.05
N SER A 118 -4.08 20.85 10.78
CA SER A 118 -3.95 19.69 9.90
C SER A 118 -2.49 19.42 9.56
N HIS A 119 -2.09 18.15 9.59
CA HIS A 119 -0.85 17.72 8.93
C HIS A 119 -1.13 17.28 7.49
N ALA A 120 -0.08 17.12 6.68
CA ALA A 120 -0.24 16.93 5.23
C ALA A 120 -0.99 15.65 4.83
N LEU A 121 -0.76 14.52 5.53
CA LEU A 121 -1.35 13.21 5.16
C LEU A 121 -2.84 13.07 5.52
N PRO A 122 -3.61 12.26 4.76
CA PRO A 122 -5.05 12.10 4.96
C PRO A 122 -5.41 11.39 6.28
N PHE A 123 -4.69 10.32 6.59
CA PHE A 123 -4.80 9.38 7.72
C PHE A 123 -3.62 8.39 7.63
N THR A 124 -3.55 7.37 8.48
CA THR A 124 -2.56 6.29 8.33
C THR A 124 -2.90 5.39 7.14
N LEU A 125 -1.91 5.13 6.29
CA LEU A 125 -2.02 4.23 5.14
C LEU A 125 -1.24 2.93 5.38
N ILE A 126 -1.75 1.82 4.84
CA ILE A 126 -0.95 0.67 4.41
C ILE A 126 -0.35 1.03 3.06
N SER A 127 0.76 1.78 3.08
CA SER A 127 1.34 2.32 1.84
C SER A 127 1.80 1.24 0.85
N ASP A 128 2.05 0.02 1.33
CA ASP A 128 2.39 -1.18 0.55
C ASP A 128 1.30 -1.69 -0.40
N ILE A 129 0.06 -1.19 -0.29
CA ILE A 129 -1.03 -1.52 -1.23
C ILE A 129 -1.61 -0.30 -1.93
N CYS A 130 -1.13 0.90 -1.62
CA CYS A 130 -1.60 2.14 -2.26
C CYS A 130 -0.83 2.38 -3.57
N GLY A 131 -1.53 2.83 -4.61
CA GLY A 131 -0.88 3.39 -5.80
C GLY A 131 -0.20 4.73 -5.47
N VAL A 132 0.84 5.09 -6.23
CA VAL A 132 1.53 6.40 -6.05
C VAL A 132 0.57 7.57 -6.23
N GLU A 133 -0.41 7.45 -7.12
CA GLU A 133 -1.41 8.49 -7.36
C GLU A 133 -2.42 8.58 -6.20
N ASP A 134 -2.76 7.46 -5.53
CA ASP A 134 -3.62 7.49 -4.33
C ASP A 134 -2.94 8.27 -3.21
N MET A 135 -1.64 8.04 -3.00
CA MET A 135 -0.85 8.77 -2.01
C MET A 135 -0.84 10.27 -2.32
N VAL A 136 -0.69 10.65 -3.60
CA VAL A 136 -0.70 12.05 -4.03
C VAL A 136 -2.07 12.69 -3.82
N ARG A 137 -3.14 12.06 -4.32
CA ARG A 137 -4.52 12.58 -4.22
C ARG A 137 -4.97 12.65 -2.75
N GLY A 138 -4.46 11.76 -1.90
CA GLY A 138 -4.64 11.81 -0.44
C GLY A 138 -4.09 13.08 0.23
N LEU A 139 -3.09 13.74 -0.34
CA LEU A 139 -2.58 15.03 0.18
C LEU A 139 -3.52 16.20 -0.15
N GLY A 140 -4.46 16.01 -1.08
CA GLY A 140 -5.40 17.03 -1.54
C GLY A 140 -6.36 17.51 -0.45
N PHE A 141 -6.73 16.66 0.51
CA PHE A 141 -7.69 17.01 1.56
C PHE A 141 -7.19 18.15 2.46
N SER A 142 -5.97 18.03 2.98
CA SER A 142 -5.35 19.10 3.78
C SER A 142 -5.01 20.32 2.91
N SER A 143 -4.56 20.10 1.68
CA SER A 143 -4.15 21.18 0.78
C SER A 143 -5.32 22.06 0.33
N ALA A 144 -6.44 21.45 -0.06
CA ALA A 144 -7.66 22.16 -0.43
C ALA A 144 -8.23 22.95 0.76
N LEU A 145 -8.21 22.36 1.96
CA LEU A 145 -8.65 23.05 3.16
C LEU A 145 -7.74 24.25 3.47
N ASN A 146 -6.42 24.10 3.48
CA ASN A 146 -5.51 25.22 3.77
C ASN A 146 -5.66 26.34 2.74
N ARG A 147 -5.78 26.02 1.44
CA ARG A 147 -6.05 27.00 0.38
C ARG A 147 -7.36 27.75 0.59
N LYS A 148 -8.44 27.05 0.95
CA LYS A 148 -9.77 27.67 1.23
C LYS A 148 -9.68 28.75 2.31
N TYR A 149 -8.80 28.59 3.30
CA TYR A 149 -8.65 29.54 4.41
C TYR A 149 -7.47 30.51 4.24
N GLY A 150 -6.66 30.37 3.18
CA GLY A 150 -5.47 31.19 2.95
C GLY A 150 -4.31 30.85 3.89
N LEU A 151 -4.25 29.61 4.39
CA LEU A 151 -3.21 29.11 5.28
C LEU A 151 -2.08 28.44 4.47
N PRO A 152 -0.83 28.46 4.97
CA PRO A 152 0.27 27.75 4.33
C PRO A 152 0.01 26.24 4.32
N LEU A 153 0.50 25.54 3.29
CA LEU A 153 0.46 24.08 3.26
C LEU A 153 1.43 23.52 4.30
N SER A 154 0.98 22.56 5.12
CA SER A 154 1.90 21.86 6.02
C SER A 154 2.96 21.11 5.21
N HIS A 155 4.20 21.17 5.65
CA HIS A 155 5.31 20.40 5.08
C HIS A 155 5.69 19.24 5.98
N SER A 156 4.80 18.84 6.90
CA SER A 156 4.99 17.73 7.81
C SER A 156 3.82 16.76 7.79
N GLY A 157 4.14 15.51 8.07
CA GLY A 157 3.19 14.40 8.07
C GLY A 157 3.27 13.56 9.32
N LYS A 158 2.25 12.71 9.51
CA LYS A 158 2.28 11.67 10.52
C LYS A 158 1.61 10.39 10.03
N MET A 159 2.29 9.26 10.30
CA MET A 159 1.75 7.90 10.25
C MET A 159 1.79 7.30 11.67
N THR A 160 0.79 6.51 12.03
CA THR A 160 0.68 5.84 13.33
C THR A 160 0.08 4.45 13.15
N ASP A 161 0.47 3.50 13.99
CA ASP A 161 0.01 2.09 14.06
C ASP A 161 0.80 1.15 13.16
N GLU A 162 0.84 1.42 11.86
CA GLU A 162 1.64 0.65 10.91
C GLU A 162 3.14 0.63 11.31
N PRO A 163 3.73 -0.55 11.58
CA PRO A 163 5.13 -0.66 12.00
C PRO A 163 6.13 -0.08 11.00
N SER A 164 5.77 -0.03 9.72
CA SER A 164 6.64 0.50 8.67
C SER A 164 5.86 1.01 7.44
N GLN A 165 6.58 1.53 6.44
CA GLN A 165 6.03 2.10 5.21
C GLN A 165 6.91 1.77 3.98
N THR A 166 6.32 1.76 2.78
CA THR A 166 7.05 1.56 1.51
C THR A 166 7.93 2.76 1.15
N GLY A 167 9.09 2.52 0.54
CA GLY A 167 10.04 3.56 0.14
C GLY A 167 9.46 4.58 -0.85
N ALA A 168 8.49 4.19 -1.68
CA ALA A 168 7.79 5.12 -2.57
C ALA A 168 7.12 6.28 -1.83
N LEU A 169 6.68 6.09 -0.58
CA LEU A 169 6.09 7.16 0.20
C LEU A 169 7.09 8.30 0.40
N ALA A 170 8.37 8.01 0.65
CA ALA A 170 9.41 9.04 0.77
C ALA A 170 9.53 9.88 -0.51
N THR A 171 9.53 9.23 -1.68
CA THR A 171 9.54 9.90 -2.99
C THR A 171 8.31 10.78 -3.17
N VAL A 172 7.11 10.25 -2.94
CA VAL A 172 5.85 11.02 -3.05
C VAL A 172 5.89 12.26 -2.13
N LEU A 173 6.26 12.10 -0.87
CA LEU A 173 6.29 13.19 0.10
C LEU A 173 7.32 14.28 -0.27
N ALA A 174 8.54 13.88 -0.67
CA ALA A 174 9.58 14.84 -1.06
C ALA A 174 9.16 15.71 -2.27
N HIS A 175 8.57 15.07 -3.28
CA HIS A 175 8.05 15.72 -4.49
C HIS A 175 6.72 16.46 -4.27
N ALA A 176 6.02 16.19 -3.17
CA ALA A 176 4.88 16.99 -2.72
C ALA A 176 5.30 18.25 -1.93
N GLY A 177 6.58 18.40 -1.59
CA GLY A 177 7.04 19.51 -0.75
C GLY A 177 6.99 19.23 0.75
N ILE A 178 6.71 17.98 1.15
CA ILE A 178 6.78 17.55 2.55
C ILE A 178 8.25 17.28 2.89
N ARG A 179 8.63 17.62 4.11
CA ARG A 179 10.02 17.68 4.61
C ARG A 179 10.24 16.83 5.85
N PHE A 180 9.18 16.62 6.64
CA PHE A 180 9.22 15.82 7.84
C PHE A 180 8.05 14.84 7.90
N LEU A 181 8.30 13.64 8.42
CA LEU A 181 7.27 12.66 8.74
C LEU A 181 7.61 11.99 10.07
N HIS A 182 6.64 11.99 10.99
CA HIS A 182 6.71 11.14 12.17
C HIS A 182 6.03 9.80 11.89
N ILE A 183 6.70 8.69 12.22
CA ILE A 183 6.15 7.33 12.14
C ILE A 183 6.11 6.76 13.56
N GLY A 184 4.92 6.46 14.07
CA GLY A 184 4.74 5.81 15.37
C GLY A 184 4.21 4.38 15.23
N CYS A 185 4.99 3.39 15.65
CA CYS A 185 4.63 1.98 15.58
C CYS A 185 3.51 1.63 16.57
N ASN A 186 2.64 0.66 16.24
CA ASN A 186 1.72 0.05 17.20
C ASN A 186 2.48 -0.66 18.31
N TRP A 187 2.14 -0.40 19.55
CA TRP A 187 2.58 -1.24 20.65
C TRP A 187 1.56 -2.38 20.84
N PRO A 188 1.96 -3.67 20.88
CA PRO A 188 3.30 -4.21 21.13
C PRO A 188 4.01 -4.80 19.89
N SER A 189 3.76 -4.30 18.68
CA SER A 189 4.38 -4.81 17.45
C SER A 189 5.90 -4.80 17.48
N GLY A 190 6.51 -5.73 16.75
CA GLY A 190 7.93 -5.68 16.44
C GLY A 190 8.24 -4.43 15.63
N PHE A 191 9.16 -3.59 16.11
CA PHE A 191 9.48 -2.32 15.46
C PHE A 191 10.75 -2.43 14.62
N VAL A 192 10.81 -1.62 13.56
CA VAL A 192 11.98 -1.54 12.67
C VAL A 192 13.14 -0.87 13.40
N LYS A 193 14.33 -1.45 13.32
CA LYS A 193 15.52 -0.92 13.99
C LYS A 193 16.08 0.25 13.18
N THR A 194 15.69 1.47 13.52
CA THR A 194 16.14 2.71 12.85
C THR A 194 17.01 3.56 13.78
N PRO A 195 17.76 4.56 13.25
CA PRO A 195 18.45 5.56 14.07
C PRO A 195 17.53 6.53 14.84
N GLY A 196 16.20 6.37 14.71
CA GLY A 196 15.16 7.24 15.25
C GLY A 196 15.00 8.57 14.52
N LEU A 197 16.01 9.47 14.47
CA LEU A 197 15.97 10.67 13.60
C LEU A 197 16.96 10.52 12.43
N PHE A 198 16.46 10.52 11.19
CA PHE A 198 17.28 10.21 10.01
C PHE A 198 16.70 10.80 8.72
N TRP A 199 17.50 10.84 7.66
CA TRP A 199 17.01 11.06 6.30
C TRP A 199 16.54 9.74 5.70
N TRP A 200 15.27 9.63 5.37
CA TRP A 200 14.76 8.49 4.61
C TRP A 200 14.81 8.81 3.12
N GLU A 201 15.57 8.02 2.39
CA GLU A 201 15.80 8.17 0.96
C GLU A 201 14.84 7.25 0.19
N GLY A 202 14.00 7.82 -0.66
CA GLY A 202 13.13 7.08 -1.55
C GLY A 202 13.89 6.50 -2.76
N PRO A 203 13.26 5.62 -3.57
CA PRO A 203 13.91 4.98 -4.72
C PRO A 203 14.53 5.94 -5.74
N ASP A 204 14.02 7.17 -5.86
CA ASP A 204 14.52 8.20 -6.76
C ASP A 204 15.69 9.02 -6.18
N GLY A 205 16.11 8.73 -4.94
CA GLY A 205 17.15 9.46 -4.22
C GLY A 205 16.67 10.73 -3.50
N SER A 206 15.38 11.08 -3.60
CA SER A 206 14.82 12.19 -2.83
C SER A 206 14.67 11.81 -1.35
N ARG A 207 14.69 12.81 -0.45
CA ARG A 207 14.76 12.58 1.00
C ARG A 207 13.70 13.34 1.77
N VAL A 208 13.20 12.69 2.82
CA VAL A 208 12.33 13.27 3.86
C VAL A 208 12.95 12.98 5.22
N MET A 209 12.92 13.94 6.14
CA MET A 209 13.38 13.71 7.51
C MET A 209 12.35 12.88 8.27
N ILE A 210 12.77 11.77 8.87
CA ILE A 210 11.90 10.89 9.65
C ILE A 210 12.28 10.94 11.11
N LEU A 211 11.27 11.06 11.97
CA LEU A 211 11.36 10.64 13.37
C LEU A 211 10.51 9.38 13.56
N TYR A 212 11.17 8.26 13.85
CA TYR A 212 10.54 6.97 14.09
C TYR A 212 10.45 6.69 15.59
N SER A 213 9.29 6.25 16.05
CA SER A 213 9.03 5.89 17.44
C SER A 213 8.48 4.46 17.55
N ALA A 214 8.92 3.73 18.57
CA ALA A 214 8.43 2.36 18.84
C ALA A 214 6.99 2.32 19.40
N SER A 215 6.37 3.47 19.61
CA SER A 215 4.98 3.66 20.02
C SER A 215 4.35 4.76 19.16
N TYR A 216 3.04 5.03 19.35
CA TYR A 216 2.28 5.97 18.52
C TYR A 216 2.87 7.39 18.47
N GLY A 217 3.50 7.85 19.55
CA GLY A 217 4.14 9.16 19.67
C GLY A 217 5.57 9.05 20.18
N THR A 218 6.22 10.19 20.41
CA THR A 218 7.56 10.26 21.02
C THR A 218 7.52 10.12 22.53
N ASN A 219 6.32 10.18 23.13
CA ASN A 219 6.08 10.14 24.56
C ASN A 219 4.77 9.36 24.85
N CYS A 220 4.71 8.64 25.98
CA CYS A 220 3.47 7.97 26.44
C CYS A 220 2.72 8.81 27.48
N ALA A 221 2.67 10.14 27.32
CA ALA A 221 2.07 11.05 28.30
C ALA A 221 0.55 10.84 28.51
N VAL A 222 -0.10 10.20 27.52
CA VAL A 222 -1.54 10.00 27.41
C VAL A 222 -1.90 8.55 27.05
N CYS A 223 -0.93 7.64 27.18
CA CYS A 223 -1.05 6.20 27.01
C CYS A 223 -0.50 5.49 28.25
N PRO A 224 -0.85 4.22 28.52
CA PRO A 224 -0.32 3.48 29.67
C PRO A 224 1.22 3.43 29.67
N VAL A 225 1.85 3.68 30.82
CA VAL A 225 3.34 3.68 30.95
C VAL A 225 3.91 2.28 30.67
N GLU A 226 3.10 1.24 30.89
CA GLU A 226 3.42 -0.15 30.59
C GLU A 226 3.62 -0.41 29.09
N TRP A 227 3.21 0.51 28.22
CA TRP A 227 3.44 0.45 26.78
C TRP A 227 4.83 0.96 26.37
N GLN A 228 5.63 1.43 27.33
CA GLN A 228 7.04 1.71 27.11
C GLN A 228 7.87 0.47 27.43
N GLY A 229 8.56 -0.06 26.41
CA GLY A 229 9.62 -1.03 26.64
C GLY A 229 10.79 -0.37 27.37
N PRO A 230 11.49 -1.08 28.29
CA PRO A 230 12.63 -0.50 29.03
C PRO A 230 13.81 -0.06 28.14
N ASN A 231 13.81 -0.48 26.86
CA ASN A 231 14.85 -0.20 25.87
C ASN A 231 14.27 0.42 24.58
N ASP A 232 13.07 0.99 24.61
CA ASP A 232 12.50 1.64 23.43
C ASP A 232 13.34 2.89 23.10
N PRO A 233 14.01 2.94 21.92
CA PRO A 233 14.91 4.03 21.60
C PRO A 233 14.13 5.34 21.42
N MET A 234 14.72 6.45 21.88
CA MET A 234 14.23 7.80 21.59
C MET A 234 12.78 8.06 22.05
N MET A 235 12.38 7.44 23.16
CA MET A 235 11.11 7.69 23.85
C MET A 235 11.32 8.57 25.08
N GLY A 236 10.49 9.60 25.22
CA GLY A 236 10.43 10.45 26.41
C GLY A 236 9.30 10.07 27.37
N VAL A 237 9.29 10.73 28.53
CA VAL A 237 8.26 10.58 29.57
C VAL A 237 7.49 11.89 29.68
N ASN A 238 6.16 11.86 29.60
CA ASN A 238 5.33 13.08 29.63
C ASN A 238 5.78 14.11 28.56
N LEU A 239 6.16 15.35 28.92
CA LEU A 239 6.76 16.32 27.99
C LEU A 239 8.30 16.29 27.98
N MET A 240 8.94 15.51 28.85
CA MET A 240 10.39 15.46 28.94
C MET A 240 10.98 14.71 27.75
N PRO A 241 12.17 15.13 27.27
CA PRO A 241 12.83 14.51 26.14
C PRO A 241 13.34 13.12 26.47
N ALA A 242 13.50 12.29 25.44
CA ALA A 242 14.21 11.02 25.58
C ALA A 242 15.63 11.26 26.13
N LYS A 243 16.08 10.38 27.02
CA LYS A 243 17.39 10.48 27.67
C LYS A 243 18.56 10.61 26.69
N ASP A 244 18.52 9.85 25.60
CA ASP A 244 19.60 9.78 24.62
C ASP A 244 19.38 10.72 23.41
N TRP A 245 18.40 11.63 23.46
CA TRP A 245 18.15 12.59 22.38
C TRP A 245 19.33 13.55 22.21
N PRO A 246 19.98 13.69 21.04
CA PRO A 246 21.24 14.42 20.96
C PRO A 246 21.10 15.92 20.66
N TYR A 247 19.88 16.44 20.45
CA TYR A 247 19.63 17.81 19.97
C TYR A 247 19.03 18.73 21.04
N THR A 248 19.01 20.03 20.77
CA THR A 248 18.47 21.04 21.71
C THR A 248 16.97 21.27 21.57
N VAL A 249 16.36 20.85 20.46
CA VAL A 249 14.91 20.91 20.24
C VAL A 249 14.30 19.50 20.35
N TRP A 250 13.24 19.34 21.14
CA TRP A 250 12.50 18.08 21.29
C TRP A 250 11.04 18.23 20.84
N PRO A 251 10.54 17.38 19.92
CA PRO A 251 9.13 17.32 19.59
C PRO A 251 8.43 16.36 20.55
N ALA A 252 7.65 16.89 21.50
CA ALA A 252 6.78 16.09 22.36
C ALA A 252 5.46 15.78 21.62
N ILE A 253 5.48 14.73 20.79
CA ILE A 253 4.32 14.24 20.03
C ILE A 253 3.50 13.30 20.92
N LEU A 254 2.37 13.82 21.39
CA LEU A 254 1.41 13.11 22.23
C LEU A 254 0.27 12.57 21.36
N VAL A 255 0.06 11.26 21.40
CA VAL A 255 -1.02 10.61 20.64
C VAL A 255 -1.93 9.88 21.62
N THR A 256 -3.18 10.32 21.73
CA THR A 256 -4.19 9.57 22.49
C THR A 256 -4.65 8.35 21.68
N GLY A 257 -5.15 7.33 22.38
CA GLY A 257 -5.52 6.04 21.76
C GLY A 257 -6.68 6.12 20.77
N ASP A 258 -6.95 4.98 20.14
CA ASP A 258 -7.88 4.73 19.04
C ASP A 258 -9.22 5.47 19.23
N ASN A 259 -9.43 6.54 18.45
CA ASN A 259 -10.65 7.38 18.48
C ASN A 259 -11.07 7.86 19.88
N SER A 260 -10.16 7.93 20.84
CA SER A 260 -10.45 8.30 22.23
C SER A 260 -10.75 9.80 22.40
N GLY A 261 -10.19 10.61 21.51
CA GLY A 261 -10.33 12.06 21.46
C GLY A 261 -9.21 12.82 22.16
N PRO A 262 -9.33 14.15 22.23
CA PRO A 262 -8.25 15.00 22.72
C PRO A 262 -7.96 14.76 24.21
N PRO A 263 -6.75 15.05 24.69
CA PRO A 263 -6.45 15.07 26.12
C PRO A 263 -7.38 16.03 26.87
N THR A 264 -7.60 15.78 28.16
CA THR A 264 -8.36 16.71 29.01
C THR A 264 -7.55 17.98 29.31
N ALA A 265 -8.25 19.09 29.59
CA ALA A 265 -7.60 20.35 29.96
C ALA A 265 -6.76 20.21 31.24
N GLU A 266 -7.25 19.44 32.22
CA GLU A 266 -6.52 19.13 33.45
C GLU A 266 -5.20 18.43 33.13
N ARG A 267 -5.22 17.42 32.25
CA ARG A 267 -4.01 16.70 31.86
C ARG A 267 -3.00 17.59 31.15
N ILE A 268 -3.47 18.50 30.29
CA ILE A 268 -2.60 19.46 29.61
C ILE A 268 -1.93 20.40 30.62
N LYS A 269 -2.70 20.94 31.57
CA LYS A 269 -2.17 21.82 32.64
C LYS A 269 -1.14 21.10 33.51
N GLU A 270 -1.41 19.85 33.89
CA GLU A 270 -0.48 19.00 34.64
C GLU A 270 0.85 18.81 33.90
N LEU A 271 0.78 18.54 32.58
CA LEU A 271 1.97 18.32 31.75
C LEU A 271 2.87 19.57 31.69
N PHE A 272 2.30 20.76 31.48
CA PHE A 272 3.05 22.01 31.47
C PHE A 272 3.59 22.38 32.86
N GLN A 273 2.81 22.11 33.92
CA GLN A 273 3.27 22.33 35.28
C GLN A 273 4.47 21.42 35.60
N GLU A 274 4.39 20.13 35.28
CA GLU A 274 5.44 19.16 35.59
C GLU A 274 6.76 19.53 34.90
N ILE A 275 6.74 19.84 33.60
CA ILE A 275 7.98 20.20 32.90
C ILE A 275 8.55 21.53 33.39
N LYS A 276 7.71 22.49 33.79
CA LYS A 276 8.18 23.74 34.39
C LYS A 276 8.89 23.51 35.73
N GLU A 277 8.43 22.53 36.51
CA GLU A 277 9.06 22.15 37.78
C GLU A 277 10.38 21.38 37.57
N LYS A 278 10.41 20.46 36.59
CA LYS A 278 11.57 19.58 36.33
C LYS A 278 12.65 20.21 35.44
N MET A 279 12.26 21.06 34.50
CA MET A 279 13.13 21.71 33.50
C MET A 279 12.82 23.22 33.40
N PRO A 280 13.04 24.03 34.47
CA PRO A 280 12.57 25.41 34.53
C PRO A 280 13.15 26.36 33.46
N ASP A 281 14.31 26.00 32.88
CA ASP A 281 15.01 26.81 31.87
C ASP A 281 14.66 26.41 30.43
N VAL A 282 13.76 25.44 30.21
CA VAL A 282 13.34 25.00 28.88
C VAL A 282 12.21 25.88 28.35
N ASN A 283 12.31 26.32 27.09
CA ASN A 283 11.18 26.92 26.40
C ASN A 283 10.19 25.81 26.03
N VAL A 284 8.99 25.81 26.60
CA VAL A 284 7.96 24.80 26.29
C VAL A 284 6.68 25.46 25.81
N HIS A 285 6.21 25.05 24.63
CA HIS A 285 5.03 25.63 24.00
C HIS A 285 4.33 24.63 23.08
N MET A 286 3.04 24.86 22.83
CA MET A 286 2.29 24.18 21.77
C MET A 286 2.84 24.60 20.40
N GLY A 287 2.84 23.67 19.46
CA GLY A 287 3.23 23.93 18.09
C GLY A 287 2.85 22.80 17.16
N THR A 288 3.50 22.79 16.00
CA THR A 288 3.30 21.84 14.91
C THR A 288 4.55 21.02 14.66
N MET A 289 4.40 19.98 13.85
CA MET A 289 5.55 19.25 13.33
C MET A 289 6.39 20.10 12.35
N ASP A 290 5.78 21.11 11.71
CA ASP A 290 6.49 22.09 10.88
C ASP A 290 7.41 22.97 11.75
N ASP A 291 6.91 23.44 12.90
CA ASP A 291 7.72 24.20 13.87
C ASP A 291 8.93 23.39 14.37
N PHE A 292 8.75 22.08 14.60
CA PHE A 292 9.87 21.20 14.93
C PHE A 292 10.89 21.11 13.80
N TYR A 293 10.44 20.86 12.56
CA TYR A 293 11.34 20.81 11.40
C TYR A 293 12.15 22.10 11.26
N ASP A 294 11.49 23.24 11.33
CA ASP A 294 12.13 24.55 11.19
C ASP A 294 13.11 24.84 12.33
N ALA A 295 12.78 24.43 13.57
CA ALA A 295 13.65 24.60 14.73
C ALA A 295 14.89 23.70 14.67
N ILE A 296 14.72 22.40 14.40
CA ILE A 296 15.84 21.44 14.37
C ILE A 296 16.81 21.74 13.21
N MET A 297 16.32 22.20 12.06
CA MET A 297 17.17 22.53 10.92
C MET A 297 18.12 23.71 11.19
N LYS A 298 17.82 24.58 12.17
CA LYS A 298 18.74 25.64 12.62
C LYS A 298 19.99 25.08 13.30
N GLU A 299 19.92 23.87 13.85
CA GLU A 299 21.07 23.17 14.43
C GLU A 299 21.98 22.52 13.36
N ASN A 300 21.54 22.48 12.08
CA ASN A 300 22.23 21.80 10.98
C ASN A 300 22.58 20.32 11.33
N PRO A 301 21.59 19.49 11.67
CA PRO A 301 21.81 18.16 12.22
C PRO A 301 22.50 17.25 11.20
N GLN A 302 23.47 16.47 11.67
CA GLN A 302 24.15 15.46 10.86
C GLN A 302 23.41 14.13 10.98
N LEU A 303 22.44 13.92 10.11
CA LEU A 303 21.54 12.77 10.16
C LEU A 303 22.04 11.60 9.28
N PRO A 304 21.93 10.34 9.76
CA PRO A 304 22.18 9.18 8.92
C PRO A 304 21.15 9.09 7.80
N VAL A 305 21.53 8.44 6.70
CA VAL A 305 20.63 8.17 5.57
C VAL A 305 20.21 6.70 5.62
N VAL A 306 18.92 6.44 5.65
CA VAL A 306 18.34 5.10 5.53
C VAL A 306 17.72 4.97 4.15
N LYS A 307 18.19 4.01 3.36
CA LYS A 307 17.70 3.69 2.00
C LYS A 307 17.20 2.24 1.87
N SER A 308 17.37 1.46 2.93
CA SER A 308 16.89 0.08 3.02
C SER A 308 15.37 0.05 2.96
N ALA A 309 14.86 -0.98 2.30
CA ALA A 309 13.44 -1.28 2.32
C ALA A 309 13.00 -1.62 3.74
N MET A 310 11.81 -1.17 4.11
CA MET A 310 11.21 -1.53 5.39
C MET A 310 9.83 -2.15 5.14
N PRO A 311 9.73 -3.38 4.58
CA PRO A 311 8.44 -4.02 4.34
C PRO A 311 7.64 -4.11 5.63
N ASP A 312 6.37 -3.74 5.55
CA ASP A 312 5.49 -3.68 6.71
C ASP A 312 4.98 -5.09 7.11
N THR A 313 4.72 -5.30 8.41
CA THR A 313 4.19 -6.56 8.94
C THR A 313 2.66 -6.59 8.99
N TRP A 314 1.97 -5.45 9.12
CA TRP A 314 0.51 -5.37 9.06
C TRP A 314 -0.06 -5.80 7.72
N ILE A 315 0.73 -5.72 6.63
CA ILE A 315 0.35 -6.25 5.30
C ILE A 315 -0.09 -7.71 5.32
N HIS A 316 0.29 -8.52 6.33
CA HIS A 316 -0.19 -9.89 6.46
C HIS A 316 -1.73 -9.96 6.44
N GLY A 317 -2.40 -8.92 6.92
CA GLY A 317 -3.86 -8.85 7.01
C GLY A 317 -4.59 -8.56 5.70
N VAL A 318 -3.95 -7.96 4.69
CA VAL A 318 -4.70 -7.41 3.54
C VAL A 318 -5.36 -8.51 2.69
N MET A 319 -4.78 -9.71 2.68
CA MET A 319 -5.33 -10.87 1.97
C MET A 319 -6.46 -11.59 2.74
N CYS A 320 -6.99 -10.98 3.79
CA CYS A 320 -8.26 -11.40 4.38
C CYS A 320 -9.48 -11.09 3.48
N ASP A 321 -9.33 -10.17 2.51
CA ASP A 321 -10.33 -9.78 1.51
C ASP A 321 -9.76 -9.90 0.08
N PRO A 322 -9.57 -11.14 -0.43
CA PRO A 322 -8.98 -11.36 -1.75
C PRO A 322 -9.79 -10.76 -2.90
N GLY A 323 -11.12 -10.61 -2.73
CA GLY A 323 -11.98 -9.97 -3.73
C GLY A 323 -11.77 -8.45 -3.80
N GLY A 324 -11.73 -7.76 -2.66
CA GLY A 324 -11.47 -6.32 -2.63
C GLY A 324 -10.07 -5.97 -3.13
N ILE A 325 -9.04 -6.74 -2.78
CA ILE A 325 -7.67 -6.50 -3.26
C ILE A 325 -7.55 -6.65 -4.78
N ARG A 326 -8.24 -7.64 -5.37
CA ARG A 326 -8.30 -7.78 -6.83
C ARG A 326 -8.92 -6.53 -7.48
N LEU A 327 -10.06 -6.07 -6.95
CA LEU A 327 -10.73 -4.87 -7.44
C LEU A 327 -9.83 -3.64 -7.32
N LEU A 328 -9.08 -3.50 -6.22
CA LEU A 328 -8.15 -2.39 -6.01
C LEU A 328 -7.10 -2.34 -7.11
N ARG A 329 -6.46 -3.48 -7.40
CA ARG A 329 -5.37 -3.56 -8.38
C ARG A 329 -5.84 -3.32 -9.81
N GLU A 330 -7.03 -3.81 -10.14
CA GLU A 330 -7.68 -3.48 -11.41
C GLU A 330 -7.98 -1.97 -11.50
N THR A 331 -8.54 -1.40 -10.43
CA THR A 331 -8.92 0.01 -10.39
C THR A 331 -7.71 0.94 -10.51
N HIS A 332 -6.56 0.63 -9.87
CA HIS A 332 -5.31 1.40 -10.03
C HIS A 332 -4.89 1.59 -11.50
N SER A 333 -5.19 0.61 -12.36
CA SER A 333 -4.86 0.69 -13.79
C SER A 333 -5.99 1.34 -14.60
N LEU A 334 -7.24 1.06 -14.24
CA LEU A 334 -8.41 1.50 -15.00
C LEU A 334 -8.71 3.00 -14.82
N ILE A 335 -8.63 3.53 -13.60
CA ILE A 335 -9.01 4.92 -13.32
C ILE A 335 -8.12 5.97 -14.02
N PRO A 336 -6.76 5.88 -14.05
CA PRO A 336 -5.96 6.84 -14.83
C PRO A 336 -6.18 6.68 -16.33
N ALA A 337 -6.42 5.46 -16.82
CA ALA A 337 -6.75 5.20 -18.22
C ALA A 337 -8.08 5.86 -18.63
N ALA A 338 -9.07 5.80 -17.75
CA ALA A 338 -10.39 6.41 -17.93
C ALA A 338 -10.30 7.94 -17.94
N GLU A 339 -9.57 8.55 -17.00
CA GLU A 339 -9.31 10.00 -16.94
C GLU A 339 -8.56 10.47 -18.20
N ALA A 340 -7.51 9.75 -18.61
CA ALA A 340 -6.74 10.10 -19.82
C ALA A 340 -7.61 10.01 -21.09
N LEU A 341 -8.41 8.95 -21.25
CA LEU A 341 -9.31 8.84 -22.40
C LEU A 341 -10.35 9.97 -22.41
N HIS A 342 -10.93 10.32 -21.26
CA HIS A 342 -11.87 11.43 -21.14
C HIS A 342 -11.26 12.74 -21.67
N THR A 343 -10.07 13.10 -21.19
CA THR A 343 -9.36 14.33 -21.60
C THR A 343 -9.03 14.33 -23.09
N GLN A 344 -8.64 13.18 -23.63
CA GLN A 344 -8.33 13.04 -25.04
C GLN A 344 -9.56 13.14 -25.95
N LEU A 345 -10.71 12.63 -25.52
CA LEU A 345 -11.97 12.82 -26.26
C LEU A 345 -12.27 14.32 -26.45
N GLY A 346 -12.08 15.12 -25.39
CA GLY A 346 -12.17 16.58 -25.48
C GLY A 346 -11.17 17.18 -26.49
N CYS A 347 -9.90 16.74 -26.45
CA CYS A 347 -8.89 17.15 -27.44
C CYS A 347 -9.28 16.79 -28.88
N TRP A 348 -10.02 15.70 -29.06
CA TRP A 348 -10.46 15.21 -30.36
C TRP A 348 -11.81 15.81 -30.81
N GLY A 349 -12.36 16.75 -30.05
CA GLY A 349 -13.62 17.42 -30.37
C GLY A 349 -14.86 16.58 -30.06
N VAL A 350 -14.75 15.63 -29.15
CA VAL A 350 -15.88 14.85 -28.63
C VAL A 350 -16.28 15.42 -27.28
N ASP A 351 -17.50 15.96 -27.21
CA ASP A 351 -18.07 16.50 -25.98
C ASP A 351 -18.54 15.36 -25.06
N THR A 352 -18.13 15.41 -23.79
CA THR A 352 -18.52 14.43 -22.77
C THR A 352 -18.71 15.13 -21.42
N PRO A 353 -19.64 14.66 -20.56
CA PRO A 353 -19.83 15.25 -19.24
C PRO A 353 -18.55 15.19 -18.41
N ALA A 354 -18.27 16.24 -17.64
CA ALA A 354 -17.11 16.30 -16.76
C ALA A 354 -17.09 15.15 -15.76
N VAL A 355 -15.90 14.60 -15.51
CA VAL A 355 -15.69 13.43 -14.63
C VAL A 355 -14.89 13.76 -13.38
N SER A 356 -14.46 15.01 -13.17
CA SER A 356 -13.53 15.40 -12.09
C SER A 356 -13.98 14.93 -10.71
N ASP A 357 -15.27 15.07 -10.40
CA ASP A 357 -15.83 14.71 -9.09
C ASP A 357 -15.88 13.18 -8.93
N GLU A 358 -16.16 12.46 -10.01
CA GLU A 358 -16.15 11.00 -10.04
C GLU A 358 -14.72 10.47 -9.83
N ILE A 359 -13.74 11.04 -10.53
CA ILE A 359 -12.32 10.69 -10.37
C ILE A 359 -11.85 11.00 -8.94
N ALA A 360 -12.17 12.17 -8.40
CA ALA A 360 -11.82 12.54 -7.02
C ALA A 360 -12.45 11.56 -6.01
N THR A 361 -13.71 11.18 -6.22
CA THR A 361 -14.40 10.19 -5.38
C THR A 361 -13.73 8.82 -5.48
N ALA A 362 -13.37 8.35 -6.68
CA ALA A 362 -12.70 7.06 -6.85
C ALA A 362 -11.38 7.01 -6.07
N TYR A 363 -10.52 8.03 -6.20
CA TYR A 363 -9.27 8.12 -5.45
C TYR A 363 -9.48 8.23 -3.93
N GLU A 364 -10.49 8.99 -3.48
CA GLU A 364 -10.86 9.01 -2.05
C GLU A 364 -11.20 7.61 -1.54
N LYS A 365 -12.02 6.86 -2.27
CA LYS A 365 -12.45 5.51 -1.86
C LYS A 365 -11.30 4.52 -1.92
N MET A 366 -10.39 4.63 -2.89
CA MET A 366 -9.18 3.81 -2.93
C MET A 366 -8.26 4.11 -1.74
N ALA A 367 -8.05 5.38 -1.40
CA ALA A 367 -7.30 5.77 -0.21
C ALA A 367 -7.95 5.24 1.08
N LEU A 368 -9.28 5.26 1.19
CA LEU A 368 -10.02 4.70 2.35
C LEU A 368 -9.92 3.18 2.42
N TYR A 369 -9.80 2.49 1.29
CA TYR A 369 -9.48 1.06 1.27
C TYR A 369 -8.01 0.81 1.67
N GLY A 370 -7.10 1.70 1.32
CA GLY A 370 -5.70 1.69 1.76
C GLY A 370 -5.46 2.16 3.20
N GLU A 371 -6.46 2.75 3.87
CA GLU A 371 -6.43 3.09 5.28
C GLU A 371 -6.21 1.82 6.14
N HIS A 372 -5.44 1.91 7.22
CA HIS A 372 -4.97 0.72 7.93
C HIS A 372 -6.00 -0.10 8.71
N THR A 373 -7.22 0.41 8.88
CA THR A 373 -8.32 -0.29 9.54
C THR A 373 -9.18 -1.06 8.53
N TRP A 374 -9.43 -2.33 8.81
CA TRP A 374 -10.13 -3.28 7.94
C TRP A 374 -11.48 -3.75 8.46
N GLY A 375 -11.92 -3.27 9.64
CA GLY A 375 -13.15 -3.68 10.32
C GLY A 375 -13.15 -3.46 11.83
N GLY A 376 -14.13 -4.04 12.53
CA GLY A 376 -14.34 -3.82 13.95
C GLY A 376 -13.30 -4.49 14.87
N SER A 377 -13.08 -3.90 16.05
CA SER A 377 -12.17 -4.40 17.10
C SER A 377 -12.57 -5.73 17.76
N ARG A 378 -13.80 -6.21 17.54
CA ARG A 378 -14.34 -7.39 18.21
C ARG A 378 -13.58 -8.67 17.80
N GLN A 379 -13.18 -9.45 18.79
CA GLN A 379 -12.51 -10.74 18.61
C GLN A 379 -13.49 -11.93 18.59
N VAL A 380 -13.11 -13.01 17.91
CA VAL A 380 -13.84 -14.30 17.91
C VAL A 380 -12.93 -15.42 18.41
N ASN A 381 -13.00 -15.68 19.72
CA ASN A 381 -12.07 -16.57 20.44
C ASN A 381 -12.65 -17.97 20.69
N VAL A 382 -13.46 -18.47 19.76
CA VAL A 382 -13.99 -19.83 19.78
C VAL A 382 -13.84 -20.43 18.38
N TYR A 383 -13.50 -21.71 18.29
CA TYR A 383 -13.09 -22.35 17.04
C TYR A 383 -13.78 -23.71 16.86
N GLY A 384 -13.67 -24.28 15.66
CA GLY A 384 -14.20 -25.60 15.34
C GLY A 384 -15.70 -25.72 15.60
N LYS A 385 -16.13 -26.79 16.29
CA LYS A 385 -17.56 -27.04 16.58
C LYS A 385 -18.22 -25.90 17.37
N ALA A 386 -17.49 -25.27 18.29
CA ALA A 386 -18.03 -24.16 19.08
C ALA A 386 -18.32 -22.92 18.20
N PHE A 387 -17.44 -22.64 17.25
CA PHE A 387 -17.67 -21.59 16.25
C PHE A 387 -18.88 -21.90 15.36
N GLN A 388 -19.01 -23.14 14.88
CA GLN A 388 -20.15 -23.58 14.07
C GLN A 388 -21.50 -23.45 14.79
N GLN A 389 -21.50 -23.53 16.12
CA GLN A 389 -22.69 -23.37 16.96
C GLN A 389 -22.97 -21.92 17.36
N LEU A 390 -22.10 -20.96 17.01
CA LEU A 390 -22.36 -19.55 17.29
C LEU A 390 -23.58 -19.07 16.49
N PRO A 391 -24.55 -18.40 17.14
CA PRO A 391 -25.64 -17.76 16.42
C PRO A 391 -25.12 -16.73 15.42
N ALA A 392 -25.61 -16.77 14.18
CA ALA A 392 -25.15 -15.87 13.11
C ALA A 392 -25.24 -14.39 13.50
N GLU A 393 -26.28 -14.00 14.22
CA GLU A 393 -26.48 -12.63 14.73
C GLU A 393 -25.33 -12.12 15.60
N LYS A 394 -24.55 -13.01 16.25
CA LYS A 394 -23.40 -12.59 17.06
C LYS A 394 -22.28 -11.98 16.23
N ASN A 395 -22.16 -12.33 14.95
CA ASN A 395 -21.07 -11.86 14.09
C ASN A 395 -21.56 -10.90 12.99
N LYS A 396 -22.87 -10.63 12.92
CA LYS A 396 -23.47 -9.83 11.86
C LYS A 396 -22.89 -8.42 11.75
N ASP A 397 -22.73 -7.73 12.88
CA ASP A 397 -22.16 -6.39 12.89
C ASP A 397 -20.67 -6.37 12.51
N LEU A 398 -19.91 -7.36 13.00
CA LEU A 398 -18.51 -7.55 12.62
C LEU A 398 -18.36 -7.84 11.12
N GLU A 399 -19.18 -8.74 10.56
CA GLU A 399 -19.20 -9.01 9.12
C GLU A 399 -19.56 -7.77 8.31
N ALA A 400 -20.56 -7.01 8.76
CA ALA A 400 -20.94 -5.79 8.11
C ALA A 400 -19.83 -4.72 8.18
N SER A 401 -19.02 -4.66 9.24
CA SER A 401 -17.85 -3.77 9.30
C SER A 401 -16.79 -4.11 8.24
N TRP A 402 -16.58 -5.40 7.94
CA TRP A 402 -15.69 -5.81 6.85
C TRP A 402 -16.27 -5.49 5.48
N GLU A 403 -17.60 -5.54 5.33
CA GLU A 403 -18.26 -5.10 4.09
C GLU A 403 -18.15 -3.59 3.90
N ASP A 404 -18.19 -2.76 4.95
CA ASP A 404 -17.93 -1.32 4.82
C ASP A 404 -16.56 -1.05 4.20
N LYS A 405 -15.53 -1.79 4.66
CA LYS A 405 -14.18 -1.71 4.09
C LYS A 405 -14.20 -2.07 2.61
N THR A 406 -14.69 -3.26 2.26
CA THR A 406 -14.73 -3.73 0.86
C THR A 406 -15.60 -2.82 -0.02
N ASN A 407 -16.63 -2.18 0.52
CA ASN A 407 -17.51 -1.28 -0.23
C ASN A 407 -16.79 -0.03 -0.75
N TYR A 408 -15.71 0.43 -0.12
CA TYR A 408 -14.90 1.51 -0.67
C TYR A 408 -14.34 1.16 -2.05
N VAL A 409 -13.64 0.03 -2.16
CA VAL A 409 -13.03 -0.35 -3.43
C VAL A 409 -14.07 -0.81 -4.46
N ARG A 410 -15.19 -1.41 -4.05
CA ARG A 410 -16.33 -1.67 -4.95
C ARG A 410 -16.84 -0.37 -5.57
N LYS A 411 -17.01 0.68 -4.77
CA LYS A 411 -17.46 1.99 -5.26
C LYS A 411 -16.44 2.63 -6.22
N ALA A 412 -15.15 2.54 -5.92
CA ALA A 412 -14.10 3.05 -6.81
C ALA A 412 -14.08 2.29 -8.14
N SER A 413 -14.19 0.96 -8.09
CA SER A 413 -14.27 0.10 -9.27
C SER A 413 -15.50 0.43 -10.12
N ASP A 414 -16.68 0.58 -9.52
CA ASP A 414 -17.91 0.95 -10.22
C ASP A 414 -17.77 2.28 -10.97
N ILE A 415 -17.12 3.27 -10.34
CA ILE A 415 -16.85 4.56 -10.96
C ILE A 415 -15.88 4.39 -12.14
N ALA A 416 -14.76 3.70 -11.94
CA ALA A 416 -13.75 3.49 -12.98
C ALA A 416 -14.34 2.78 -14.21
N HIS A 417 -15.15 1.74 -14.02
CA HIS A 417 -15.87 1.07 -15.11
C HIS A 417 -16.90 2.00 -15.75
N SER A 418 -17.71 2.72 -14.97
CA SER A 418 -18.74 3.62 -15.52
C SER A 418 -18.15 4.75 -16.38
N VAL A 419 -17.05 5.36 -15.95
CA VAL A 419 -16.33 6.38 -16.73
C VAL A 419 -15.73 5.75 -17.99
N THR A 420 -15.10 4.58 -17.86
CA THR A 420 -14.52 3.86 -19.00
C THR A 420 -15.57 3.52 -20.05
N ASP A 421 -16.71 2.96 -19.64
CA ASP A 421 -17.79 2.55 -20.54
C ASP A 421 -18.40 3.75 -21.27
N ARG A 422 -18.63 4.87 -20.56
CA ARG A 422 -19.11 6.12 -21.19
C ARG A 422 -18.10 6.65 -22.20
N ASN A 423 -16.82 6.67 -21.86
CA ASN A 423 -15.76 7.15 -22.76
C ASN A 423 -15.59 6.24 -23.98
N MET A 424 -15.59 4.92 -23.79
CA MET A 424 -15.51 3.95 -24.88
C MET A 424 -16.75 4.01 -25.79
N THR A 425 -17.93 4.26 -25.22
CA THR A 425 -19.17 4.47 -25.99
C THR A 425 -19.14 5.78 -26.78
N ALA A 426 -18.64 6.86 -26.17
CA ALA A 426 -18.45 8.14 -26.83
C ALA A 426 -17.46 8.01 -28.00
N LEU A 427 -16.32 7.35 -27.76
CA LEU A 427 -15.34 7.01 -28.79
C LEU A 427 -15.98 6.20 -29.92
N ALA A 428 -16.72 5.14 -29.57
CA ALA A 428 -17.41 4.28 -30.52
C ALA A 428 -18.39 5.00 -31.44
N THR A 429 -19.09 5.99 -30.91
CA THR A 429 -20.07 6.78 -31.64
C THR A 429 -19.40 7.71 -32.65
N HIS A 430 -18.22 8.22 -32.32
CA HIS A 430 -17.54 9.27 -33.09
C HIS A 430 -16.49 8.73 -34.06
N VAL A 431 -15.97 7.51 -33.90
CA VAL A 431 -15.04 6.91 -34.86
C VAL A 431 -15.77 6.37 -36.08
N LYS A 432 -15.40 6.90 -37.26
CA LYS A 432 -16.00 6.48 -38.53
C LYS A 432 -15.74 5.01 -38.83
N CYS A 433 -16.81 4.22 -38.87
CA CYS A 433 -16.76 2.81 -39.24
C CYS A 433 -17.59 2.52 -40.49
N ASN A 434 -16.95 2.23 -41.62
CA ASN A 434 -17.64 1.89 -42.89
C ASN A 434 -18.28 0.48 -42.89
N LYS A 435 -17.88 -0.37 -41.95
CA LYS A 435 -18.34 -1.77 -41.77
C LYS A 435 -18.31 -2.14 -40.28
N PRO A 436 -19.03 -3.18 -39.84
CA PRO A 436 -18.93 -3.70 -38.48
C PRO A 436 -17.46 -3.96 -38.11
N SER A 437 -17.02 -3.35 -37.02
CA SER A 437 -15.63 -3.33 -36.57
C SER A 437 -15.58 -3.27 -35.05
N SER A 438 -14.40 -3.45 -34.48
CA SER A 438 -14.10 -3.17 -33.08
C SER A 438 -13.22 -1.94 -33.01
N ILE A 439 -13.41 -1.09 -32.01
CA ILE A 439 -12.46 -0.04 -31.69
C ILE A 439 -11.67 -0.50 -30.49
N VAL A 440 -10.35 -0.46 -30.62
CA VAL A 440 -9.43 -0.85 -29.58
C VAL A 440 -8.65 0.37 -29.14
N TYR A 441 -8.75 0.70 -27.85
CA TYR A 441 -8.02 1.76 -27.18
C TYR A 441 -6.86 1.18 -26.38
N ASN A 442 -5.71 1.86 -26.45
CA ASN A 442 -4.52 1.53 -25.70
C ASN A 442 -4.31 2.57 -24.59
N PRO A 443 -4.45 2.19 -23.31
CA PRO A 443 -4.28 3.11 -22.19
C PRO A 443 -2.81 3.51 -21.93
N LEU A 444 -1.83 2.76 -22.47
CA LEU A 444 -0.41 3.04 -22.23
C LEU A 444 0.15 4.04 -23.24
N PRO A 445 1.08 4.93 -22.83
CA PRO A 445 1.60 6.02 -23.65
C PRO A 445 2.70 5.56 -24.63
N TRP A 446 2.72 4.29 -25.02
CA TRP A 446 3.55 3.75 -26.09
C TRP A 446 2.75 2.79 -26.96
N LYS A 447 3.13 2.69 -28.24
CA LYS A 447 2.48 1.80 -29.21
C LYS A 447 2.78 0.34 -28.87
N ARG A 448 1.77 -0.52 -28.93
CA ARG A 448 1.93 -1.97 -28.68
C ARG A 448 0.92 -2.83 -29.43
N SER A 449 1.10 -4.15 -29.34
CA SER A 449 0.19 -5.17 -29.88
C SER A 449 -0.14 -6.13 -28.76
N ASP A 450 -1.39 -6.55 -28.63
CA ASP A 450 -1.80 -7.46 -27.55
C ASP A 450 -3.08 -8.22 -27.93
N TRP A 451 -3.45 -9.18 -27.09
CA TRP A 451 -4.73 -9.86 -27.12
C TRP A 451 -5.81 -9.01 -26.47
N ILE A 452 -6.99 -8.99 -27.09
CA ILE A 452 -8.22 -8.49 -26.50
C ILE A 452 -9.23 -9.62 -26.38
N GLU A 453 -10.15 -9.47 -25.45
CA GLU A 453 -11.37 -10.28 -25.39
C GLU A 453 -12.57 -9.40 -25.75
N LEU A 454 -13.38 -9.85 -26.71
CA LEU A 454 -14.55 -9.14 -27.17
C LEU A 454 -15.69 -10.13 -27.43
N GLU A 455 -16.81 -9.97 -26.72
CA GLU A 455 -17.97 -10.87 -26.83
C GLU A 455 -17.58 -12.36 -26.65
N GLY A 456 -16.67 -12.63 -25.70
CA GLY A 456 -16.12 -13.96 -25.42
C GLY A 456 -15.10 -14.47 -26.44
N LYS A 457 -14.70 -13.66 -27.43
CA LYS A 457 -13.72 -14.03 -28.46
C LYS A 457 -12.38 -13.38 -28.20
N LYS A 458 -11.31 -14.17 -28.27
CA LYS A 458 -9.94 -13.67 -28.16
C LYS A 458 -9.39 -13.30 -29.54
N LEU A 459 -8.86 -12.09 -29.69
CA LEU A 459 -8.28 -11.58 -30.92
C LEU A 459 -6.94 -10.90 -30.65
N PHE A 460 -5.91 -11.28 -31.40
CA PHE A 460 -4.65 -10.55 -31.40
C PHE A 460 -4.74 -9.33 -32.31
N VAL A 461 -4.46 -8.15 -31.75
CA VAL A 461 -4.51 -6.87 -32.47
C VAL A 461 -3.14 -6.22 -32.49
N LYS A 462 -2.80 -5.60 -33.62
CA LYS A 462 -1.46 -5.11 -33.89
C LYS A 462 -1.39 -3.59 -33.94
N ASP A 463 -0.27 -3.07 -33.43
CA ASP A 463 0.16 -1.67 -33.57
C ASP A 463 -0.90 -0.66 -33.12
N ILE A 464 -1.52 -0.88 -31.96
CA ILE A 464 -2.47 0.07 -31.38
C ILE A 464 -1.69 1.31 -30.91
N PRO A 465 -2.05 2.53 -31.37
CA PRO A 465 -1.31 3.75 -31.05
C PRO A 465 -1.14 4.03 -29.55
N ALA A 466 -0.07 4.74 -29.18
CA ALA A 466 0.16 5.23 -27.81
C ALA A 466 -0.98 6.15 -27.34
N GLY A 467 -1.52 5.89 -26.15
CA GLY A 467 -2.64 6.63 -25.57
C GLY A 467 -3.83 6.75 -26.52
N GLY A 468 -3.94 5.87 -27.51
CA GLY A 468 -4.74 6.11 -28.71
C GLY A 468 -5.55 4.90 -29.07
N TYR A 469 -6.24 4.98 -30.21
CA TYR A 469 -7.14 3.91 -30.63
C TYR A 469 -6.96 3.53 -32.10
N ARG A 470 -7.48 2.36 -32.45
CA ARG A 470 -7.57 1.87 -33.82
C ARG A 470 -8.84 1.04 -34.03
N THR A 471 -9.46 1.22 -35.19
CA THR A 471 -10.52 0.35 -35.71
C THR A 471 -9.91 -0.93 -36.25
N VAL A 472 -10.35 -2.07 -35.72
CA VAL A 472 -9.98 -3.41 -36.14
C VAL A 472 -11.21 -4.07 -36.77
N PRO A 473 -11.16 -4.52 -38.03
CA PRO A 473 -12.28 -5.23 -38.63
C PRO A 473 -12.63 -6.48 -37.83
N LEU A 474 -13.93 -6.71 -37.57
CA LEU A 474 -14.39 -7.97 -37.02
C LEU A 474 -14.07 -9.07 -38.04
N LYS A 475 -13.15 -9.97 -37.69
CA LYS A 475 -12.94 -11.22 -38.44
C LYS A 475 -13.88 -12.28 -37.86
N GLU A 476 -14.35 -13.19 -38.71
CA GLU A 476 -14.92 -14.44 -38.23
C GLU A 476 -13.80 -15.24 -37.55
N VAL A 477 -13.69 -15.11 -36.24
CA VAL A 477 -12.87 -16.01 -35.42
C VAL A 477 -13.68 -17.28 -35.21
N SER A 478 -13.12 -18.42 -35.59
CA SER A 478 -13.73 -19.72 -35.31
C SER A 478 -13.78 -19.93 -33.80
N THR A 479 -14.98 -19.91 -33.23
CA THR A 479 -15.27 -20.20 -31.81
C THR A 479 -15.48 -21.69 -31.55
N LYS A 480 -15.11 -22.56 -32.51
CA LYS A 480 -15.22 -24.00 -32.32
C LYS A 480 -14.13 -24.44 -31.35
N GLU A 481 -14.53 -24.69 -30.11
CA GLU A 481 -13.70 -25.36 -29.11
C GLU A 481 -13.31 -26.74 -29.63
N GLN A 482 -12.01 -26.95 -29.83
CA GLN A 482 -11.45 -28.26 -30.16
C GLN A 482 -10.87 -28.88 -28.89
N ARG A 483 -11.37 -30.06 -28.49
CA ARG A 483 -10.79 -30.81 -27.38
C ARG A 483 -9.41 -31.34 -27.79
N LEU A 484 -8.43 -31.13 -26.92
CA LEU A 484 -7.08 -31.68 -27.07
C LEU A 484 -6.96 -32.97 -26.24
N SER A 485 -6.22 -33.96 -26.75
CA SER A 485 -5.90 -35.20 -26.03
C SER A 485 -4.50 -35.13 -25.41
N GLY A 486 -4.24 -35.98 -24.42
CA GLY A 486 -2.96 -36.02 -23.70
C GLY A 486 -2.94 -35.08 -22.48
N ASN A 487 -1.73 -34.68 -22.08
CA ASN A 487 -1.48 -33.87 -20.90
C ASN A 487 -0.43 -32.78 -21.16
N THR A 488 -0.33 -32.30 -22.41
CA THR A 488 0.66 -31.30 -22.81
C THR A 488 0.00 -30.18 -23.62
N LEU A 489 0.35 -28.93 -23.30
CA LEU A 489 0.12 -27.76 -24.15
C LEU A 489 1.43 -27.27 -24.74
N GLU A 490 1.40 -26.73 -25.96
CA GLU A 490 2.60 -26.23 -26.62
C GLU A 490 2.30 -25.08 -27.58
N ASN A 491 3.12 -24.04 -27.55
CA ASN A 491 3.10 -22.93 -28.51
C ASN A 491 4.50 -22.73 -29.13
N THR A 492 4.75 -21.57 -29.74
CA THR A 492 6.06 -21.24 -30.33
C THR A 492 7.20 -21.23 -29.29
N TYR A 493 6.91 -20.87 -28.03
CA TYR A 493 7.90 -20.59 -26.98
C TYR A 493 7.98 -21.65 -25.88
N TYR A 494 6.85 -22.21 -25.46
CA TYR A 494 6.77 -23.11 -24.31
C TYR A 494 6.13 -24.43 -24.65
N LYS A 495 6.57 -25.46 -23.93
CA LYS A 495 5.89 -26.76 -23.81
C LYS A 495 5.62 -27.04 -22.33
N ILE A 496 4.37 -27.30 -21.99
CA ILE A 496 3.88 -27.44 -20.61
C ILE A 496 3.27 -28.82 -20.44
N THR A 497 3.70 -29.59 -19.44
CA THR A 497 3.16 -30.93 -19.12
C THR A 497 2.49 -30.96 -17.76
N PHE A 498 1.32 -31.58 -17.69
CA PHE A 498 0.46 -31.62 -16.51
C PHE A 498 0.43 -33.00 -15.85
N ASP A 499 0.29 -33.01 -14.53
CA ASP A 499 -0.05 -34.17 -13.71
C ASP A 499 -1.39 -33.91 -13.02
N ALA A 500 -2.43 -34.56 -13.55
CA ALA A 500 -3.78 -34.40 -13.02
C ALA A 500 -3.96 -35.05 -11.64
N GLU A 501 -3.24 -36.14 -11.35
CA GLU A 501 -3.36 -36.83 -10.07
C GLU A 501 -2.83 -35.95 -8.93
N ARG A 502 -1.67 -35.32 -9.14
CA ARG A 502 -1.06 -34.41 -8.16
C ARG A 502 -1.63 -32.99 -8.18
N GLY A 503 -2.32 -32.60 -9.25
CA GLY A 503 -2.85 -31.25 -9.40
C GLY A 503 -1.79 -30.20 -9.70
N CYS A 504 -0.77 -30.54 -10.50
CA CYS A 504 0.33 -29.63 -10.79
C CYS A 504 0.85 -29.73 -12.24
N ILE A 505 1.73 -28.80 -12.59
CA ILE A 505 2.54 -28.81 -13.80
C ILE A 505 3.89 -29.46 -13.44
N THR A 506 4.31 -30.44 -14.23
CA THR A 506 5.54 -31.21 -13.99
C THR A 506 6.70 -30.81 -14.88
N SER A 507 6.44 -30.08 -15.96
CA SER A 507 7.47 -29.60 -16.90
C SER A 507 7.01 -28.32 -17.59
N LEU A 508 7.92 -27.35 -17.66
CA LEU A 508 7.81 -26.09 -18.40
C LEU A 508 9.13 -25.89 -19.15
N ILE A 509 9.14 -26.32 -20.41
CA ILE A 509 10.31 -26.20 -21.28
C ILE A 509 10.20 -24.90 -22.07
N ASP A 510 11.20 -24.03 -21.94
CA ASP A 510 11.44 -22.96 -22.91
C ASP A 510 12.09 -23.57 -24.17
N LYS A 511 11.37 -23.51 -25.28
CA LYS A 511 11.77 -24.08 -26.57
C LYS A 511 12.90 -23.31 -27.25
N LYS A 512 13.11 -22.03 -26.89
CA LYS A 512 14.20 -21.21 -27.44
C LYS A 512 15.53 -21.64 -26.82
N SER A 513 15.59 -21.76 -25.49
CA SER A 513 16.81 -22.15 -24.77
C SER A 513 16.97 -23.67 -24.59
N GLY A 514 15.88 -24.42 -24.70
CA GLY A 514 15.82 -25.84 -24.35
C GLY A 514 15.79 -26.11 -22.84
N ARG A 515 15.68 -25.07 -21.99
CA ARG A 515 15.76 -25.18 -20.54
C ARG A 515 14.44 -25.65 -19.93
N GLU A 516 14.55 -26.56 -18.97
CA GLU A 516 13.45 -26.96 -18.07
C GLU A 516 13.45 -26.04 -16.85
N TRP A 517 12.32 -25.37 -16.59
CA TRP A 517 12.20 -24.38 -15.54
C TRP A 517 11.59 -24.90 -14.24
N ILE A 518 10.95 -26.06 -14.23
CA ILE A 518 10.31 -26.61 -13.03
C ILE A 518 11.28 -27.52 -12.28
N ASP A 519 11.37 -27.35 -10.96
CA ASP A 519 12.12 -28.28 -10.11
C ASP A 519 11.25 -29.51 -9.78
N PRO A 520 11.54 -30.71 -10.33
CA PRO A 520 10.77 -31.91 -10.05
C PRO A 520 10.96 -32.43 -8.62
N LYS A 521 11.94 -31.90 -7.87
CA LYS A 521 12.25 -32.30 -6.49
C LYS A 521 11.59 -31.42 -5.44
N ALA A 522 10.96 -30.31 -5.84
CA ALA A 522 10.23 -29.45 -4.92
C ALA A 522 9.11 -30.22 -4.23
N GLU A 523 8.88 -29.92 -2.95
CA GLU A 523 7.85 -30.59 -2.14
C GLU A 523 6.45 -30.36 -2.73
N GLN A 524 6.12 -29.10 -3.01
CA GLN A 524 4.92 -28.73 -3.76
C GLN A 524 5.23 -28.66 -5.25
N GLY A 525 4.27 -29.05 -6.09
CA GLY A 525 4.39 -28.96 -7.55
C GLY A 525 4.12 -27.55 -8.08
N PHE A 526 4.54 -27.28 -9.31
CA PHE A 526 4.31 -25.98 -9.95
C PHE A 526 2.83 -25.76 -10.29
N GLY A 527 2.31 -24.59 -9.94
CA GLY A 527 0.90 -24.25 -10.07
C GLY A 527 -0.01 -24.97 -9.06
N GLN A 528 0.55 -25.69 -8.09
CA GLN A 528 -0.24 -26.43 -7.12
C GLN A 528 -0.84 -25.47 -6.07
N TYR A 529 -2.11 -25.69 -5.74
CA TYR A 529 -2.77 -25.04 -4.62
C TYR A 529 -2.35 -25.71 -3.29
N LEU A 530 -1.95 -24.91 -2.32
CA LEU A 530 -1.58 -25.34 -0.97
C LEU A 530 -2.44 -24.60 0.06
N ASN A 531 -3.09 -25.33 0.96
CA ASN A 531 -3.72 -24.75 2.14
C ASN A 531 -2.95 -25.17 3.41
N GLU A 532 -2.58 -24.18 4.20
CA GLU A 532 -2.04 -24.36 5.54
C GLU A 532 -3.13 -24.11 6.59
N ARG A 533 -3.19 -24.96 7.61
CA ARG A 533 -3.97 -24.74 8.83
C ARG A 533 -3.02 -24.75 10.01
N PHE A 534 -2.99 -23.65 10.75
CA PHE A 534 -2.02 -23.41 11.81
C PHE A 534 -2.57 -23.83 13.18
N THR A 535 -1.65 -24.09 14.11
CA THR A 535 -1.97 -24.44 15.49
C THR A 535 -1.99 -23.22 16.40
N TYR A 536 -2.59 -23.36 17.58
CA TYR A 536 -2.49 -22.33 18.62
C TYR A 536 -1.03 -22.02 18.95
N GLU A 537 -0.20 -23.05 19.13
CA GLU A 537 1.20 -22.95 19.50
C GLU A 537 2.02 -22.17 18.47
N GLN A 538 1.78 -22.37 17.17
CA GLN A 538 2.41 -21.55 16.12
C GLN A 538 1.98 -20.09 16.21
N THR A 539 0.70 -19.82 16.49
CA THR A 539 0.21 -18.43 16.63
C THR A 539 0.79 -17.76 17.87
N LEU A 540 0.96 -18.52 18.95
CA LEU A 540 1.54 -18.06 20.20
C LEU A 540 3.04 -17.77 20.03
N ASP A 541 3.79 -18.71 19.47
CA ASP A 541 5.24 -18.58 19.22
C ASP A 541 5.55 -17.37 18.34
N TYR A 542 4.80 -17.21 17.23
CA TYR A 542 4.87 -16.01 16.41
C TYR A 542 4.65 -14.74 17.23
N THR A 543 3.58 -14.70 18.03
CA THR A 543 3.20 -13.51 18.80
C THR A 543 4.26 -13.14 19.82
N MET A 544 4.76 -14.11 20.58
CA MET A 544 5.80 -13.89 21.59
C MET A 544 7.11 -13.40 20.96
N THR A 545 7.48 -13.96 19.81
CA THR A 545 8.67 -13.55 19.06
C THR A 545 8.50 -12.16 18.46
N TYR A 546 7.38 -11.91 17.78
CA TYR A 546 7.05 -10.63 17.15
C TYR A 546 6.98 -9.48 18.15
N GLN A 547 6.49 -9.73 19.37
CA GLN A 547 6.45 -8.72 20.44
C GLN A 547 7.84 -8.38 21.00
N GLN A 548 8.91 -9.09 20.62
CA GLN A 548 10.30 -8.83 21.02
C GLN A 548 10.48 -8.68 22.55
N GLY A 549 9.70 -9.42 23.34
CA GLY A 549 9.71 -9.36 24.81
C GLY A 549 9.13 -8.09 25.43
N ARG A 550 8.64 -7.13 24.62
CA ARG A 550 8.07 -5.84 25.09
C ARG A 550 6.85 -6.04 26.00
N ALA A 551 6.10 -7.11 25.75
CA ALA A 551 4.90 -7.48 26.49
C ALA A 551 5.13 -8.55 27.58
N LYS A 552 6.38 -8.89 27.91
CA LYS A 552 6.74 -9.97 28.84
C LYS A 552 6.01 -11.28 28.45
N ASP A 553 5.23 -11.85 29.36
CA ASP A 553 4.48 -13.10 29.15
C ASP A 553 3.08 -12.89 28.54
N TRP A 554 2.69 -11.64 28.23
CA TRP A 554 1.38 -11.35 27.68
C TRP A 554 1.36 -11.42 26.14
N ALA A 555 0.79 -12.50 25.62
CA ALA A 555 0.49 -12.64 24.20
C ALA A 555 -0.68 -11.74 23.79
N HIS A 556 -0.44 -10.80 22.87
CA HIS A 556 -1.47 -9.85 22.44
C HIS A 556 -2.63 -10.59 21.73
N PRO A 557 -3.88 -10.48 22.22
CA PRO A 557 -5.01 -11.30 21.75
C PRO A 557 -5.48 -10.97 20.32
N GLY A 558 -5.08 -9.81 19.78
CA GLY A 558 -5.29 -9.45 18.38
C GLY A 558 -4.23 -10.00 17.41
N ILE A 559 -3.07 -10.44 17.93
CA ILE A 559 -1.95 -11.00 17.15
C ILE A 559 -1.93 -12.54 17.28
N CYS A 560 -2.23 -13.06 18.48
CA CYS A 560 -2.42 -14.50 18.70
C CYS A 560 -3.87 -14.94 18.46
N LYS A 561 -4.16 -16.24 18.62
CA LYS A 561 -5.48 -16.85 18.41
C LYS A 561 -6.01 -17.52 19.70
N PRO A 562 -6.37 -16.74 20.73
CA PRO A 562 -6.78 -17.29 22.02
C PRO A 562 -8.09 -18.08 21.90
N GLY A 563 -8.22 -19.16 22.69
CA GLY A 563 -9.38 -20.05 22.67
C GLY A 563 -9.33 -21.18 21.64
N MET A 564 -8.25 -21.26 20.85
CA MET A 564 -7.97 -22.42 20.01
C MET A 564 -7.59 -23.65 20.83
N VAL A 565 -7.86 -24.83 20.27
CA VAL A 565 -7.35 -26.09 20.81
C VAL A 565 -5.87 -26.27 20.49
N SER A 566 -5.17 -27.00 21.36
CA SER A 566 -3.74 -27.28 21.23
C SER A 566 -3.42 -28.17 20.04
N GLU A 567 -2.21 -28.06 19.50
CA GLU A 567 -1.64 -28.94 18.48
C GLU A 567 -1.68 -30.43 18.85
N LYS A 568 -1.73 -30.75 20.15
CA LYS A 568 -1.88 -32.12 20.65
C LYS A 568 -3.20 -32.78 20.21
N GLU A 569 -4.22 -31.98 19.94
CA GLU A 569 -5.52 -32.44 19.47
C GLU A 569 -5.69 -32.22 17.96
N VAL A 570 -5.29 -31.06 17.44
CA VAL A 570 -5.37 -30.71 16.02
C VAL A 570 -4.01 -30.20 15.54
N PRO A 571 -3.16 -31.07 14.94
CA PRO A 571 -1.83 -30.69 14.51
C PRO A 571 -1.84 -29.75 13.31
N TYR A 572 -0.70 -29.08 13.08
CA TYR A 572 -0.47 -28.31 11.86
C TYR A 572 -0.71 -29.17 10.62
N ARG A 573 -1.22 -28.55 9.56
CA ARG A 573 -1.44 -29.23 8.30
C ARG A 573 -1.17 -28.31 7.11
N ALA A 574 -0.24 -28.71 6.25
CA ALA A 574 -0.10 -28.24 4.88
C ALA A 574 -0.65 -29.31 3.94
N ALA A 575 -1.63 -28.99 3.10
CA ALA A 575 -2.21 -29.98 2.19
C ALA A 575 -2.65 -29.39 0.86
N SER A 576 -2.57 -30.23 -0.18
CA SER A 576 -3.05 -29.96 -1.53
C SER A 576 -4.08 -31.01 -1.92
N PRO A 577 -5.18 -30.63 -2.62
CA PRO A 577 -6.07 -31.59 -3.25
C PRO A 577 -5.33 -32.59 -4.15
N GLN A 578 -5.90 -33.78 -4.33
CA GLN A 578 -5.39 -34.84 -5.22
C GLN A 578 -6.52 -35.33 -6.14
N GLN A 579 -6.20 -36.19 -7.12
CA GLN A 579 -7.16 -36.83 -8.02
C GLN A 579 -7.93 -35.82 -8.89
N GLY A 580 -7.20 -34.90 -9.49
CA GLY A 580 -7.74 -33.88 -10.38
C GLY A 580 -8.19 -34.41 -11.73
N VAL A 581 -8.91 -33.55 -12.46
CA VAL A 581 -9.36 -33.79 -13.82
C VAL A 581 -8.79 -32.70 -14.72
N LEU A 582 -8.02 -33.11 -15.72
CA LEU A 582 -7.47 -32.21 -16.74
C LEU A 582 -8.40 -32.15 -17.96
N LYS A 583 -8.84 -30.93 -18.29
CA LYS A 583 -9.51 -30.62 -19.56
C LYS A 583 -8.59 -29.72 -20.38
N MET A 584 -8.31 -30.08 -21.63
CA MET A 584 -7.56 -29.23 -22.55
C MET A 584 -8.35 -28.93 -23.80
N THR A 585 -8.31 -27.68 -24.23
CA THR A 585 -9.05 -27.17 -25.38
C THR A 585 -8.17 -26.21 -26.20
N ALA A 586 -8.51 -26.05 -27.46
CA ALA A 586 -8.01 -24.99 -28.32
C ALA A 586 -9.20 -24.20 -28.86
N GLU A 587 -9.12 -22.88 -28.75
CA GLU A 587 -10.06 -21.94 -29.35
C GLU A 587 -9.28 -20.91 -30.17
N GLY A 588 -9.40 -21.00 -31.49
CA GLY A 588 -8.60 -20.18 -32.40
C GLY A 588 -7.11 -20.40 -32.20
N ASP A 589 -6.39 -19.34 -31.86
CA ASP A 589 -4.93 -19.31 -31.65
C ASP A 589 -4.56 -19.34 -30.15
N VAL A 590 -5.48 -19.79 -29.28
CA VAL A 590 -5.26 -19.93 -27.84
C VAL A 590 -5.53 -21.37 -27.42
N GLN A 591 -4.58 -21.98 -26.71
CA GLN A 591 -4.75 -23.26 -26.03
C GLN A 591 -5.02 -23.03 -24.55
N ILE A 592 -5.94 -23.78 -23.98
CA ILE A 592 -6.36 -23.67 -22.59
C ILE A 592 -6.29 -25.05 -21.94
N ALA A 593 -5.72 -25.12 -20.73
CA ALA A 593 -5.78 -26.28 -19.85
C ALA A 593 -6.47 -25.86 -18.56
N GLU A 594 -7.49 -26.61 -18.14
CA GLU A 594 -8.16 -26.45 -16.85
C GLU A 594 -7.91 -27.73 -16.04
N LEU A 595 -7.16 -27.59 -14.95
CA LEU A 595 -6.88 -28.63 -14.00
C LEU A 595 -7.79 -28.43 -12.78
N ALA A 596 -8.90 -29.16 -12.77
CA ALA A 596 -9.90 -29.08 -11.71
C ALA A 596 -9.60 -30.10 -10.61
N MET A 597 -9.41 -29.63 -9.39
CA MET A 597 -9.15 -30.43 -8.22
C MET A 597 -10.40 -30.52 -7.33
N PRO A 598 -10.77 -31.72 -6.86
CA PRO A 598 -11.95 -31.88 -6.01
C PRO A 598 -11.75 -31.25 -4.63
N SER A 599 -12.86 -30.88 -3.98
CA SER A 599 -12.85 -30.51 -2.57
C SER A 599 -12.67 -31.74 -1.69
N ASP A 600 -12.00 -31.60 -0.55
CA ASP A 600 -12.06 -32.56 0.55
C ASP A 600 -12.54 -31.84 1.82
N ARG A 601 -13.87 -31.81 1.97
CA ARG A 601 -14.52 -31.16 3.11
C ARG A 601 -14.18 -31.81 4.45
N SER A 602 -13.84 -33.10 4.47
CA SER A 602 -13.46 -33.79 5.70
C SER A 602 -12.13 -33.28 6.25
N ASN A 603 -11.26 -32.82 5.35
CA ASN A 603 -9.99 -32.20 5.66
C ASN A 603 -10.00 -30.68 5.45
N HIS A 604 -11.15 -30.00 5.37
CA HIS A 604 -11.21 -28.55 5.18
C HIS A 604 -10.44 -28.03 3.95
N LEU A 605 -10.42 -28.79 2.84
CA LEU A 605 -9.86 -28.35 1.56
C LEU A 605 -10.98 -27.94 0.59
N PRO A 606 -10.98 -26.69 0.08
CA PRO A 606 -11.90 -26.31 -0.99
C PRO A 606 -11.51 -26.98 -2.31
N ALA A 607 -12.46 -27.04 -3.24
CA ALA A 607 -12.15 -27.37 -4.63
C ALA A 607 -11.35 -26.21 -5.25
N SER A 608 -10.50 -26.52 -6.22
CA SER A 608 -9.74 -25.49 -6.94
C SER A 608 -9.64 -25.80 -8.43
N VAL A 609 -9.44 -24.78 -9.24
CA VAL A 609 -9.21 -24.92 -10.68
C VAL A 609 -8.02 -24.07 -11.08
N LEU A 610 -6.95 -24.71 -11.55
CA LEU A 610 -5.84 -24.01 -12.22
C LEU A 610 -6.12 -23.97 -13.72
N ARG A 611 -6.30 -22.77 -14.27
CA ARG A 611 -6.44 -22.52 -15.70
C ARG A 611 -5.14 -21.96 -16.26
N ILE A 612 -4.62 -22.59 -17.31
CA ILE A 612 -3.46 -22.13 -18.07
C ILE A 612 -3.93 -21.69 -19.45
N SER A 613 -3.57 -20.48 -19.86
CA SER A 613 -3.80 -19.97 -21.22
C SER A 613 -2.46 -19.77 -21.94
N LEU A 614 -2.31 -20.44 -23.08
CA LEU A 614 -1.12 -20.39 -23.91
C LEU A 614 -1.47 -19.87 -25.31
N TYR A 615 -1.01 -18.66 -25.61
CA TYR A 615 -1.28 -17.98 -26.88
C TYR A 615 -0.21 -18.35 -27.89
N LYS A 616 -0.60 -18.68 -29.13
CA LYS A 616 0.26 -19.26 -30.17
C LYS A 616 1.65 -18.61 -30.32
N ASP A 617 1.70 -17.28 -30.40
CA ASP A 617 2.92 -16.53 -30.69
C ASP A 617 3.30 -15.55 -29.56
N GLN A 618 2.99 -15.89 -28.31
CA GLN A 618 3.37 -15.06 -27.15
C GLN A 618 4.40 -15.76 -26.25
N PRO A 619 5.44 -15.03 -25.80
CA PRO A 619 6.51 -15.56 -24.94
C PRO A 619 6.15 -15.50 -23.45
N TYR A 620 4.87 -15.60 -23.09
CA TYR A 620 4.42 -15.71 -21.70
C TYR A 620 3.37 -16.81 -21.52
N VAL A 621 3.17 -17.22 -20.27
CA VAL A 621 2.10 -18.14 -19.83
C VAL A 621 1.20 -17.39 -18.86
N ASP A 622 -0.11 -17.40 -19.14
CA ASP A 622 -1.10 -16.87 -18.21
C ASP A 622 -1.69 -18.00 -17.37
N MET A 623 -1.76 -17.78 -16.07
CA MET A 623 -2.30 -18.70 -15.08
C MET A 623 -3.44 -18.01 -14.32
N GLU A 624 -4.50 -18.74 -14.02
CA GLU A 624 -5.55 -18.31 -13.10
C GLU A 624 -5.88 -19.46 -12.16
N ILE A 625 -5.74 -19.24 -10.85
CA ILE A 625 -6.16 -20.19 -9.83
C ILE A 625 -7.48 -19.72 -9.23
N THR A 626 -8.49 -20.58 -9.24
CA THR A 626 -9.81 -20.33 -8.65
C THR A 626 -9.99 -21.22 -7.44
N ILE A 627 -10.31 -20.64 -6.27
CA ILE A 627 -10.76 -21.37 -5.08
C ILE A 627 -12.28 -21.38 -5.10
N GLN A 628 -12.90 -22.56 -5.00
CA GLN A 628 -14.34 -22.73 -5.17
C GLN A 628 -15.04 -23.05 -3.84
N ASP A 629 -16.11 -22.31 -3.58
CA ASP A 629 -17.06 -22.52 -2.49
C ASP A 629 -16.40 -22.75 -1.13
N LYS A 630 -15.37 -21.96 -0.80
CA LYS A 630 -14.67 -22.06 0.47
C LYS A 630 -15.68 -21.83 1.60
N ALA A 631 -15.66 -22.72 2.58
CA ALA A 631 -16.57 -22.67 3.71
C ALA A 631 -16.22 -21.51 4.65
N LYS A 632 -17.23 -21.01 5.38
CA LYS A 632 -17.01 -20.12 6.52
C LYS A 632 -16.32 -20.89 7.65
N ASP A 633 -15.07 -20.57 7.89
CA ASP A 633 -14.23 -21.15 8.93
C ASP A 633 -13.30 -20.07 9.49
N ASN A 634 -13.23 -19.94 10.82
CA ASN A 634 -12.36 -18.96 11.48
C ASN A 634 -11.04 -19.57 11.94
N TRP A 635 -10.77 -20.84 11.60
CA TRP A 635 -9.50 -21.47 11.88
C TRP A 635 -8.35 -20.69 11.22
N PRO A 636 -7.20 -20.52 11.89
CA PRO A 636 -6.10 -19.81 11.28
C PRO A 636 -5.53 -20.59 10.09
N GLU A 637 -5.55 -19.97 8.92
CA GLU A 637 -5.18 -20.62 7.67
C GLU A 637 -4.54 -19.65 6.67
N ALA A 638 -3.86 -20.23 5.68
CA ALA A 638 -3.34 -19.52 4.53
C ALA A 638 -3.48 -20.39 3.28
N ASP A 639 -3.87 -19.75 2.18
CA ASP A 639 -4.02 -20.32 0.85
C ASP A 639 -2.91 -19.81 -0.06
N TRP A 640 -2.25 -20.71 -0.79
CA TRP A 640 -1.10 -20.38 -1.64
C TRP A 640 -1.20 -21.00 -3.03
N LEU A 641 -0.67 -20.29 -4.02
CA LEU A 641 -0.24 -20.85 -5.30
C LEU A 641 1.28 -21.05 -5.27
N CYS A 642 1.72 -22.29 -5.44
CA CYS A 642 3.14 -22.67 -5.36
C CYS A 642 3.82 -22.63 -6.73
N LEU A 643 4.95 -21.93 -6.83
CA LEU A 643 5.74 -21.78 -8.07
C LEU A 643 7.24 -22.09 -7.78
N PRO A 644 7.63 -23.37 -7.69
CA PRO A 644 9.01 -23.79 -7.55
C PRO A 644 9.73 -23.81 -8.90
N PHE A 645 10.92 -23.23 -8.95
CA PHE A 645 11.73 -23.11 -10.15
C PHE A 645 13.03 -23.90 -10.02
N ARG A 646 13.51 -24.46 -11.12
CA ARG A 646 14.80 -25.14 -11.21
C ARG A 646 15.91 -24.13 -11.45
N ILE A 647 16.25 -23.38 -10.41
CA ILE A 647 17.29 -22.34 -10.44
C ILE A 647 18.27 -22.62 -9.31
N GLU A 648 19.54 -22.81 -9.65
CA GLU A 648 20.60 -22.96 -8.67
C GLU A 648 21.01 -21.58 -8.14
N GLN A 649 21.02 -21.44 -6.80
CA GLN A 649 21.39 -20.21 -6.10
C GLN A 649 20.60 -18.99 -6.60
N PRO A 650 19.28 -18.98 -6.34
CA PRO A 650 18.40 -17.94 -6.84
C PRO A 650 18.76 -16.56 -6.28
N GLU A 651 18.80 -15.57 -7.16
CA GLU A 651 18.71 -14.17 -6.78
C GLU A 651 17.27 -13.68 -7.00
N PHE A 652 16.66 -13.17 -5.93
CA PHE A 652 15.31 -12.61 -5.98
C PHE A 652 15.37 -11.09 -6.11
N ASN A 653 14.51 -10.55 -6.96
CA ASN A 653 14.29 -9.11 -7.09
C ASN A 653 12.78 -8.84 -7.07
N VAL A 654 12.29 -8.19 -6.01
CA VAL A 654 10.88 -7.87 -5.79
C VAL A 654 10.60 -6.45 -6.27
N TYR A 655 9.72 -6.30 -7.25
CA TYR A 655 9.36 -5.02 -7.86
C TYR A 655 8.18 -4.43 -7.07
N ARG A 656 8.50 -3.47 -6.19
CA ARG A 656 7.55 -2.78 -5.29
C ARG A 656 7.03 -1.50 -5.96
N GLN A 657 6.23 -0.69 -5.25
CA GLN A 657 5.88 0.65 -5.71
C GLN A 657 7.15 1.47 -5.81
N LEU A 658 7.61 1.73 -7.05
CA LEU A 658 8.91 2.30 -7.34
C LEU A 658 10.08 1.47 -6.77
N GLY A 659 11.16 1.35 -7.52
CA GLY A 659 12.32 0.60 -7.05
C GLY A 659 12.17 -0.92 -7.08
N VAL A 660 13.28 -1.57 -6.78
CA VAL A 660 13.41 -3.03 -6.72
C VAL A 660 14.08 -3.37 -5.40
N MET A 661 13.54 -4.35 -4.69
CA MET A 661 14.06 -4.82 -3.42
C MET A 661 14.65 -6.21 -3.59
N ASN A 662 15.94 -6.35 -3.25
CA ASN A 662 16.56 -7.65 -3.05
C ASN A 662 16.39 -8.07 -1.57
N PRO A 663 15.63 -9.14 -1.27
CA PRO A 663 15.35 -9.54 0.11
C PRO A 663 16.61 -9.98 0.89
N ALA A 664 17.69 -10.33 0.19
CA ALA A 664 18.96 -10.72 0.82
C ALA A 664 19.77 -9.52 1.34
N THR A 665 19.64 -8.35 0.72
CA THR A 665 20.55 -7.21 1.00
C THR A 665 19.85 -5.94 1.44
N ASP A 666 18.59 -5.73 1.06
CA ASP A 666 18.01 -4.39 1.07
C ASP A 666 17.06 -4.16 2.25
N ILE A 667 16.66 -5.19 2.99
CA ILE A 667 15.66 -5.06 4.06
C ILE A 667 16.31 -4.60 5.37
N GLN A 668 15.74 -3.57 5.99
CA GLN A 668 16.12 -3.06 7.30
C GLN A 668 15.85 -4.10 8.39
N SER A 669 16.75 -4.20 9.37
CA SER A 669 16.55 -5.08 10.53
C SER A 669 15.27 -4.73 11.29
N GLY A 670 14.55 -5.75 11.75
CA GLY A 670 13.26 -5.63 12.45
C GLY A 670 12.04 -5.45 11.53
N ALA A 671 12.23 -5.18 10.23
CA ALA A 671 11.15 -5.14 9.24
C ALA A 671 10.75 -6.57 8.80
N ASN A 672 9.63 -6.69 8.06
CA ASN A 672 9.12 -7.97 7.60
C ASN A 672 10.08 -8.68 6.63
N ARG A 673 10.29 -9.99 6.85
CA ARG A 673 11.19 -10.87 6.07
C ARG A 673 10.47 -12.03 5.39
N HIS A 674 9.19 -12.24 5.65
CA HIS A 674 8.51 -13.48 5.25
C HIS A 674 7.35 -13.27 4.27
N LEU A 675 6.77 -12.08 4.21
CA LEU A 675 5.67 -11.76 3.31
C LEU A 675 5.88 -10.34 2.77
N TYR A 676 5.68 -10.15 1.46
CA TYR A 676 5.95 -8.87 0.81
C TYR A 676 4.82 -8.50 -0.14
N ALA A 677 4.47 -7.22 -0.21
CA ALA A 677 3.65 -6.71 -1.30
C ALA A 677 4.53 -6.46 -2.54
N ALA A 678 4.22 -7.15 -3.63
CA ALA A 678 4.82 -6.91 -4.94
C ALA A 678 3.83 -6.12 -5.81
N GLU A 679 4.20 -4.89 -6.16
CA GLU A 679 3.41 -4.04 -7.05
C GLU A 679 3.38 -4.68 -8.44
N TYR A 680 4.55 -4.90 -9.05
CA TYR A 680 4.64 -5.51 -10.38
C TYR A 680 4.89 -7.01 -10.33
N GLY A 681 5.66 -7.51 -9.35
CA GLY A 681 5.95 -8.93 -9.20
C GLY A 681 7.39 -9.21 -8.76
N VAL A 682 7.93 -10.36 -9.14
CA VAL A 682 9.26 -10.83 -8.75
C VAL A 682 10.00 -11.48 -9.92
N THR A 683 11.31 -11.27 -10.00
CA THR A 683 12.17 -12.10 -10.85
C THR A 683 13.08 -12.97 -10.00
N ILE A 684 13.36 -14.17 -10.51
CA ILE A 684 14.23 -15.17 -9.89
C ILE A 684 15.24 -15.55 -10.94
N THR A 685 16.52 -15.24 -10.72
CA THR A 685 17.59 -15.49 -11.70
C THR A 685 18.69 -16.35 -11.11
N GLY A 686 19.29 -17.19 -11.95
CA GLY A 686 20.53 -17.88 -11.61
C GLY A 686 21.76 -17.01 -11.86
N ARG A 687 22.94 -17.55 -11.56
CA ARG A 687 24.23 -16.87 -11.79
C ARG A 687 24.52 -16.53 -13.25
N ASP A 688 23.90 -17.25 -14.18
CA ASP A 688 24.00 -17.03 -15.64
C ASP A 688 23.09 -15.88 -16.12
N GLY A 689 22.33 -15.26 -15.21
CA GLY A 689 21.37 -14.20 -15.50
C GLY A 689 20.04 -14.69 -16.09
N ALA A 690 19.95 -15.97 -16.46
CA ALA A 690 18.70 -16.57 -16.93
C ALA A 690 17.77 -16.83 -15.74
N GLY A 691 16.46 -16.77 -15.98
CA GLY A 691 15.51 -16.92 -14.90
C GLY A 691 14.06 -16.89 -15.31
N MET A 692 13.21 -16.70 -14.31
CA MET A 692 11.77 -16.57 -14.48
C MET A 692 11.25 -15.29 -13.85
N ALA A 693 10.36 -14.63 -14.56
CA ALA A 693 9.56 -13.52 -14.09
C ALA A 693 8.19 -14.04 -13.67
N VAL A 694 7.70 -13.57 -12.52
CA VAL A 694 6.37 -13.85 -11.99
C VAL A 694 5.67 -12.53 -11.73
N CYS A 695 4.58 -12.28 -12.44
CA CYS A 695 3.76 -11.08 -12.33
C CYS A 695 2.35 -11.48 -11.87
N PRO A 696 2.10 -11.49 -10.55
CA PRO A 696 0.74 -11.58 -10.03
C PRO A 696 -0.02 -10.34 -10.51
N LEU A 697 -1.24 -10.50 -11.06
CA LEU A 697 -2.06 -9.39 -11.53
C LEU A 697 -3.07 -8.96 -10.46
N ASP A 698 -3.64 -9.92 -9.74
CA ASP A 698 -4.73 -9.66 -8.80
C ASP A 698 -4.23 -9.49 -7.36
N HIS A 699 -3.50 -10.48 -6.83
CA HIS A 699 -3.05 -10.45 -5.42
C HIS A 699 -1.58 -10.04 -5.29
N PRO A 700 -1.24 -9.08 -4.40
CA PRO A 700 0.11 -8.52 -4.33
C PRO A 700 1.05 -9.31 -3.40
N LEU A 701 0.53 -10.11 -2.47
CA LEU A 701 1.35 -10.68 -1.41
C LEU A 701 2.08 -11.95 -1.86
N ILE A 702 3.40 -11.94 -1.72
CA ILE A 702 4.28 -13.09 -2.03
C ILE A 702 5.16 -13.45 -0.83
N SER A 703 5.42 -14.75 -0.66
CA SER A 703 6.52 -15.27 0.15
C SER A 703 7.55 -15.95 -0.74
N LEU A 704 8.81 -15.87 -0.34
CA LEU A 704 9.94 -16.39 -1.11
C LEU A 704 10.63 -17.49 -0.31
N GLY A 705 10.92 -18.61 -0.97
CA GLY A 705 11.58 -19.78 -0.39
C GLY A 705 10.68 -20.62 0.54
N VAL A 706 9.88 -20.00 1.40
CA VAL A 706 8.91 -20.68 2.29
C VAL A 706 7.61 -19.89 2.39
N PRO A 707 6.45 -20.51 2.68
CA PRO A 707 5.24 -19.80 3.07
C PRO A 707 5.48 -18.96 4.34
N GLY A 708 4.99 -17.72 4.37
CA GLY A 708 5.40 -16.69 5.33
C GLY A 708 4.42 -16.39 6.48
N CYS A 709 3.21 -16.93 6.49
CA CYS A 709 2.25 -16.69 7.56
C CYS A 709 2.75 -17.29 8.90
N TRP A 710 2.55 -16.56 10.00
CA TRP A 710 3.06 -16.89 11.34
C TRP A 710 4.58 -17.16 11.42
N LYS A 711 5.38 -16.48 10.59
CA LYS A 711 6.84 -16.49 10.70
C LYS A 711 7.40 -15.10 10.95
N TYR A 712 8.32 -15.01 11.89
CA TYR A 712 9.06 -13.80 12.18
C TYR A 712 10.54 -14.13 12.35
N SER A 713 11.40 -13.29 11.78
CA SER A 713 12.85 -13.37 11.94
C SER A 713 13.47 -12.00 11.66
N ASP A 714 14.63 -11.75 12.24
CA ASP A 714 15.39 -10.52 11.99
C ASP A 714 16.20 -10.59 10.67
N ASP A 715 16.60 -11.80 10.26
CA ASP A 715 17.65 -12.05 9.28
C ASP A 715 17.35 -13.15 8.25
N TYR A 716 16.09 -13.60 8.10
CA TYR A 716 15.76 -14.59 7.07
C TYR A 716 16.09 -14.09 5.66
N VAL A 717 16.76 -14.95 4.90
CA VAL A 717 17.06 -14.78 3.47
C VAL A 717 16.52 -16.00 2.71
N PRO A 718 15.75 -15.79 1.62
CA PRO A 718 15.20 -16.91 0.86
C PRO A 718 16.30 -17.61 0.05
N GLU A 719 16.50 -18.91 0.30
CA GLU A 719 17.49 -19.74 -0.42
C GLU A 719 16.85 -20.66 -1.46
N GLN A 720 15.60 -21.08 -1.23
CA GLN A 720 14.88 -21.98 -2.12
C GLN A 720 14.25 -21.19 -3.28
N PRO A 721 14.37 -21.64 -4.55
CA PRO A 721 13.88 -20.95 -5.74
C PRO A 721 12.35 -21.07 -5.90
N VAL A 722 11.59 -20.77 -4.86
CA VAL A 722 10.13 -20.93 -4.82
C VAL A 722 9.46 -19.60 -4.54
N VAL A 723 8.43 -19.28 -5.32
CA VAL A 723 7.51 -18.18 -5.04
C VAL A 723 6.19 -18.76 -4.59
N TYR A 724 5.70 -18.29 -3.45
CA TYR A 724 4.37 -18.57 -2.95
C TYR A 724 3.53 -17.30 -3.09
N LEU A 725 2.51 -17.33 -3.93
CA LEU A 725 1.53 -16.23 -4.01
C LEU A 725 0.44 -16.49 -2.99
N ASN A 726 0.21 -15.56 -2.06
CA ASN A 726 -0.86 -15.67 -1.07
C ASN A 726 -2.21 -15.38 -1.74
N LEU A 727 -3.13 -16.33 -1.65
CA LEU A 727 -4.47 -16.28 -2.24
C LEU A 727 -5.55 -15.90 -1.23
N TYR A 728 -5.27 -16.13 0.05
CA TYR A 728 -6.07 -15.74 1.21
C TYR A 728 -5.27 -16.06 2.48
N ASN A 729 -5.47 -15.30 3.55
CA ASN A 729 -5.12 -15.70 4.90
C ASN A 729 -5.96 -14.93 5.92
N ASN A 730 -6.01 -15.40 7.16
CA ASN A 730 -6.69 -14.71 8.26
C ASN A 730 -5.78 -14.55 9.48
N GLN A 731 -4.52 -14.13 9.26
CA GLN A 731 -3.49 -14.13 10.29
C GLN A 731 -3.90 -13.35 11.54
N TRP A 732 -4.48 -12.17 11.36
CA TRP A 732 -4.84 -11.29 12.47
C TRP A 732 -6.17 -11.67 13.13
N ASN A 733 -6.25 -11.41 14.43
CA ASN A 733 -7.44 -11.63 15.27
C ASN A 733 -7.98 -10.31 15.83
N THR A 734 -7.76 -9.23 15.12
CA THR A 734 -8.27 -7.89 15.39
C THR A 734 -8.48 -7.20 14.05
N ASN A 735 -9.52 -6.37 13.91
CA ASN A 735 -9.74 -5.42 12.81
C ASN A 735 -9.90 -6.04 11.38
N PHE A 736 -9.16 -7.09 11.04
CA PHE A 736 -9.21 -7.82 9.78
C PHE A 736 -10.31 -8.88 9.75
N ARG A 737 -10.59 -9.38 8.55
CA ARG A 737 -11.59 -10.42 8.32
C ARG A 737 -11.11 -11.79 8.78
N TYR A 738 -11.92 -12.48 9.58
CA TYR A 738 -11.56 -13.79 10.14
C TYR A 738 -11.93 -14.97 9.24
N TRP A 739 -12.84 -14.78 8.28
CA TRP A 739 -13.26 -15.77 7.29
C TRP A 739 -13.70 -15.11 5.99
N TYR A 740 -13.39 -15.71 4.84
CA TYR A 740 -13.87 -15.26 3.52
C TYR A 740 -14.52 -16.43 2.76
N PRO A 741 -15.84 -16.65 2.91
CA PRO A 741 -16.53 -17.74 2.24
C PRO A 741 -16.84 -17.40 0.77
N GLY A 742 -16.97 -18.43 -0.06
CA GLY A 742 -17.37 -18.30 -1.45
C GLY A 742 -16.25 -18.63 -2.43
N THR A 743 -16.32 -18.03 -3.62
CA THR A 743 -15.47 -18.34 -4.76
C THR A 743 -14.74 -17.09 -5.23
N TRP A 744 -13.44 -17.19 -5.45
CA TRP A 744 -12.61 -16.13 -6.02
C TRP A 744 -11.45 -16.71 -6.81
N SER A 745 -10.81 -15.88 -7.63
CA SER A 745 -9.66 -16.28 -8.43
C SER A 745 -8.54 -15.24 -8.41
N SER A 746 -7.34 -15.71 -8.72
CA SER A 746 -6.12 -14.91 -8.81
C SER A 746 -5.35 -15.24 -10.08
N ARG A 747 -5.04 -14.21 -10.87
CA ARG A 747 -4.30 -14.31 -12.13
C ARG A 747 -2.82 -13.99 -11.94
N VAL A 748 -1.97 -14.74 -12.64
CA VAL A 748 -0.51 -14.59 -12.66
C VAL A 748 -0.02 -14.77 -14.09
N ARG A 749 0.86 -13.89 -14.55
CA ARG A 749 1.60 -14.05 -15.80
C ARG A 749 3.04 -14.40 -15.49
N ILE A 750 3.61 -15.38 -16.19
CA ILE A 750 5.02 -15.75 -16.09
C ILE A 750 5.71 -15.72 -17.46
N TRP A 751 7.00 -15.43 -17.48
CA TRP A 751 7.84 -15.51 -18.68
C TRP A 751 9.30 -15.75 -18.34
N THR A 752 10.04 -16.26 -19.31
CA THR A 752 11.49 -16.51 -19.19
C THR A 752 12.29 -15.21 -19.32
N ILE A 753 13.36 -15.11 -18.52
CA ILE A 753 14.43 -14.12 -18.63
C ILE A 753 15.61 -14.81 -19.32
N GLU A 754 16.09 -14.20 -20.39
CA GLU A 754 17.14 -14.79 -21.23
C GLU A 754 18.51 -14.76 -20.53
N GLU A 755 19.34 -15.76 -20.84
CA GLU A 755 20.73 -15.82 -20.39
C GLU A 755 21.51 -14.57 -20.83
N GLY A 756 22.34 -14.03 -19.94
CA GLY A 756 23.14 -12.82 -20.21
C GLY A 756 22.36 -11.50 -20.16
N THR A 757 21.06 -11.51 -19.81
CA THR A 757 20.29 -10.27 -19.59
C THR A 757 20.88 -9.50 -18.39
N THR A 758 21.29 -8.24 -18.60
CA THR A 758 21.82 -7.41 -17.50
C THR A 758 20.71 -7.02 -16.53
N PRO A 759 21.03 -6.64 -15.27
CA PRO A 759 20.02 -6.17 -14.32
C PRO A 759 19.15 -5.02 -14.84
N GLU A 760 19.74 -4.05 -15.55
CA GLU A 760 19.00 -2.90 -16.11
C GLU A 760 18.08 -3.30 -17.26
N GLU A 761 18.56 -4.16 -18.15
CA GLU A 761 17.78 -4.71 -19.26
C GLU A 761 16.61 -5.56 -18.73
N ARG A 762 16.88 -6.37 -17.70
CA ARG A 762 15.89 -7.19 -17.00
C ARG A 762 14.80 -6.32 -16.38
N SER A 763 15.16 -5.27 -15.63
CA SER A 763 14.20 -4.37 -15.02
C SER A 763 13.33 -3.67 -16.09
N ARG A 764 13.94 -3.21 -17.20
CA ARG A 764 13.20 -2.59 -18.31
C ARG A 764 12.20 -3.55 -18.95
N GLN A 765 12.63 -4.75 -19.28
CA GLN A 765 11.78 -5.77 -19.91
C GLN A 765 10.67 -6.20 -18.94
N PHE A 766 11.00 -6.39 -17.66
CA PHE A 766 10.05 -6.83 -16.65
C PHE A 766 8.95 -5.80 -16.43
N VAL A 767 9.33 -4.55 -16.11
CA VAL A 767 8.38 -3.48 -15.81
C VAL A 767 7.51 -3.18 -17.02
N THR A 768 8.08 -3.12 -18.24
CA THR A 768 7.29 -2.90 -19.46
C THR A 768 6.24 -4.01 -19.65
N SER A 769 6.64 -5.28 -19.53
CA SER A 769 5.73 -6.42 -19.69
C SER A 769 4.66 -6.47 -18.60
N ALA A 770 5.03 -6.16 -17.35
CA ALA A 770 4.11 -6.10 -16.22
C ALA A 770 3.07 -4.97 -16.40
N LEU A 771 3.50 -3.78 -16.84
CA LEU A 771 2.61 -2.67 -17.13
C LEU A 771 1.63 -3.02 -18.26
N GLU A 772 2.11 -3.67 -19.31
CA GLU A 772 1.25 -4.13 -20.42
C GLU A 772 0.21 -5.17 -19.97
N ALA A 773 0.60 -6.11 -19.12
CA ALA A 773 -0.30 -7.13 -18.58
C ALA A 773 -1.38 -6.54 -17.65
N ARG A 774 -1.03 -5.50 -16.88
CA ARG A 774 -1.93 -4.84 -15.92
C ARG A 774 -2.87 -3.83 -16.52
N ASN A 775 -2.48 -3.25 -17.65
CA ASN A 775 -3.27 -2.26 -18.37
C ASN A 775 -3.75 -2.89 -19.68
N PRO A 776 -4.73 -3.82 -19.68
CA PRO A 776 -5.17 -4.46 -20.91
C PRO A 776 -5.73 -3.44 -21.91
N LEU A 777 -5.60 -3.75 -23.21
CA LEU A 777 -6.27 -2.99 -24.26
C LEU A 777 -7.79 -3.03 -24.05
N GLN A 778 -8.44 -1.88 -24.20
CA GLN A 778 -9.89 -1.74 -24.04
C GLN A 778 -10.56 -1.84 -25.41
N ALA A 779 -11.65 -2.61 -25.54
CA ALA A 779 -12.29 -2.85 -26.83
C ALA A 779 -13.81 -2.71 -26.76
N VAL A 780 -14.39 -2.16 -27.83
CA VAL A 780 -15.85 -2.02 -27.99
C VAL A 780 -16.27 -2.34 -29.42
N SER A 781 -17.35 -3.10 -29.57
CA SER A 781 -17.95 -3.42 -30.88
C SER A 781 -18.72 -2.23 -31.43
N VAL A 782 -18.54 -1.95 -32.72
CA VAL A 782 -19.17 -0.81 -33.41
C VAL A 782 -19.78 -1.25 -34.74
N LYS A 783 -21.05 -0.91 -34.93
CA LYS A 783 -21.76 -1.07 -36.21
C LYS A 783 -21.31 0.01 -37.20
N LYS A 784 -21.76 -0.10 -38.45
CA LYS A 784 -21.53 0.98 -39.42
C LYS A 784 -22.09 2.31 -38.87
N ASN A 785 -21.27 3.35 -38.87
CA ASN A 785 -21.64 4.70 -38.45
C ASN A 785 -20.94 5.74 -39.34
N GLU A 786 -21.37 7.01 -39.25
CA GLU A 786 -20.77 8.15 -39.95
C GLU A 786 -20.07 9.10 -38.97
N GLY A 787 -19.33 8.54 -38.00
CA GLY A 787 -18.53 9.32 -37.06
C GLY A 787 -17.53 10.27 -37.74
N ASN A 788 -17.07 11.27 -37.01
CA ASN A 788 -16.15 12.32 -37.49
C ASN A 788 -14.66 12.05 -37.19
N LEU A 789 -14.35 11.14 -36.27
CA LEU A 789 -12.99 10.75 -35.92
C LEU A 789 -12.45 9.71 -36.91
N PRO A 790 -11.12 9.72 -37.19
CA PRO A 790 -10.50 8.78 -38.10
C PRO A 790 -10.48 7.35 -37.54
N ALA A 791 -10.23 6.37 -38.41
CA ALA A 791 -10.13 4.95 -38.03
C ALA A 791 -8.94 4.62 -37.12
N ALA A 792 -7.98 5.53 -36.94
CA ALA A 792 -6.92 5.41 -35.96
C ALA A 792 -6.41 6.79 -35.57
N GLN A 793 -6.07 6.97 -34.30
CA GLN A 793 -5.54 8.22 -33.77
C GLN A 793 -4.62 7.93 -32.59
N SER A 794 -3.47 8.60 -32.54
CA SER A 794 -2.60 8.63 -31.35
C SER A 794 -3.14 9.62 -30.33
N GLY A 795 -2.94 9.32 -29.05
CA GLY A 795 -3.19 10.25 -27.95
C GLY A 795 -1.88 10.74 -27.35
N ILE A 796 -1.83 10.78 -26.01
CA ILE A 796 -0.63 11.11 -25.25
C ILE A 796 0.42 10.02 -25.47
N GLU A 797 1.64 10.43 -25.81
CA GLU A 797 2.74 9.51 -26.10
C GLU A 797 4.01 9.99 -25.39
N VAL A 798 4.79 9.03 -24.91
CA VAL A 798 6.11 9.25 -24.34
C VAL A 798 7.16 8.45 -25.11
N SER A 799 8.38 9.00 -25.23
CA SER A 799 9.47 8.37 -25.99
C SER A 799 10.10 7.14 -25.31
N ARG A 800 9.70 6.82 -24.07
CA ARG A 800 10.28 5.75 -23.26
C ARG A 800 9.19 4.85 -22.68
N ALA A 801 9.17 3.58 -23.08
CA ALA A 801 8.36 2.57 -22.40
C ALA A 801 8.81 2.44 -20.93
N GLY A 802 7.85 2.15 -20.04
CA GLY A 802 8.08 2.16 -18.60
C GLY A 802 7.98 3.54 -17.93
N VAL A 803 7.59 4.57 -18.68
CA VAL A 803 7.10 5.85 -18.12
C VAL A 803 5.58 5.89 -18.24
N THR A 804 4.87 5.91 -17.12
CA THR A 804 3.39 5.91 -17.10
C THR A 804 2.83 7.32 -17.01
N VAL A 805 1.60 7.52 -17.48
CA VAL A 805 0.79 8.73 -17.23
C VAL A 805 -0.21 8.37 -16.14
N THR A 806 -0.10 8.98 -14.95
CA THR A 806 -0.97 8.68 -13.81
C THR A 806 -2.06 9.73 -13.59
N ALA A 807 -1.90 10.92 -14.16
CA ALA A 807 -2.95 11.93 -14.21
C ALA A 807 -2.87 12.66 -15.55
N PHE A 808 -4.00 12.76 -16.24
CA PHE A 808 -4.13 13.59 -17.44
C PHE A 808 -5.56 14.13 -17.53
N GLY A 809 -5.81 15.31 -16.97
CA GLY A 809 -7.15 15.85 -16.81
C GLY A 809 -7.23 17.14 -16.01
N ALA A 810 -8.36 17.35 -15.32
CA ALA A 810 -8.55 18.52 -14.47
C ALA A 810 -7.55 18.51 -13.29
N ASP A 811 -6.99 19.67 -12.97
CA ASP A 811 -6.10 19.82 -11.81
C ASP A 811 -6.91 19.89 -10.50
N PRO A 812 -6.70 18.96 -9.54
CA PRO A 812 -7.40 19.01 -8.26
C PRO A 812 -6.85 20.11 -7.33
N ASP A 813 -5.71 20.73 -7.66
CA ASP A 813 -5.03 21.73 -6.83
C ASP A 813 -5.45 23.19 -7.13
N GLY A 814 -6.37 23.38 -8.09
CA GLY A 814 -6.99 24.67 -8.40
C GLY A 814 -6.26 25.50 -9.46
N ASN A 815 -5.25 24.94 -10.14
CA ASN A 815 -4.63 25.60 -11.29
C ASN A 815 -5.59 25.64 -12.50
N THR A 816 -5.45 26.67 -13.33
CA THR A 816 -6.13 26.74 -14.62
C THR A 816 -5.29 26.03 -15.68
N GLY A 817 -5.87 25.06 -16.39
CA GLY A 817 -5.19 24.28 -17.42
C GLY A 817 -5.47 22.78 -17.27
N THR A 818 -4.68 21.95 -17.96
CA THR A 818 -4.77 20.49 -17.85
C THR A 818 -3.57 19.96 -17.09
N LEU A 819 -3.81 19.23 -15.99
CA LEU A 819 -2.76 18.51 -15.28
C LEU A 819 -2.27 17.34 -16.15
N LEU A 820 -0.95 17.23 -16.31
CA LEU A 820 -0.26 16.05 -16.82
C LEU A 820 0.76 15.61 -15.78
N ARG A 821 0.68 14.35 -15.34
CA ARG A 821 1.66 13.72 -14.46
C ARG A 821 2.19 12.43 -15.07
N VAL A 822 3.50 12.35 -15.14
CA VAL A 822 4.24 11.15 -15.58
C VAL A 822 5.11 10.60 -14.45
N TRP A 823 5.31 9.29 -14.46
CA TRP A 823 6.18 8.59 -13.51
C TRP A 823 7.12 7.62 -14.23
N GLU A 824 8.40 7.71 -13.94
CA GLU A 824 9.39 6.71 -14.36
C GLU A 824 9.26 5.46 -13.48
N GLN A 825 9.09 4.27 -14.08
CA GLN A 825 8.83 3.03 -13.31
C GLN A 825 10.00 2.03 -13.37
N VAL A 826 10.99 2.25 -14.23
CA VAL A 826 12.02 1.24 -14.54
C VAL A 826 13.25 1.38 -13.66
N GLY A 827 13.58 2.60 -13.24
CA GLY A 827 14.82 2.95 -12.56
C GLY A 827 15.87 3.54 -13.49
N VAL A 828 15.47 4.15 -14.61
CA VAL A 828 16.39 4.71 -15.60
C VAL A 828 16.20 6.22 -15.70
N SER A 829 17.28 6.98 -15.55
CA SER A 829 17.26 8.43 -15.77
C SER A 829 17.49 8.78 -17.24
N GLY A 830 16.95 9.92 -17.68
CA GLY A 830 17.30 10.54 -18.95
C GLY A 830 16.14 11.26 -19.63
N LYS A 831 16.42 11.76 -20.83
CA LYS A 831 15.48 12.53 -21.64
C LYS A 831 14.17 11.80 -21.88
N LEU A 832 13.08 12.53 -21.70
CA LEU A 832 11.73 12.13 -22.05
C LEU A 832 11.13 13.16 -22.99
N MET A 833 10.72 12.73 -24.18
CA MET A 833 9.89 13.53 -25.07
C MET A 833 8.43 13.15 -24.82
N VAL A 834 7.62 14.15 -24.50
CA VAL A 834 6.17 14.04 -24.39
C VAL A 834 5.54 14.60 -25.66
N THR A 835 4.66 13.82 -26.30
CA THR A 835 3.85 14.23 -27.45
C THR A 835 2.39 14.28 -27.03
N LEU A 836 1.80 15.47 -27.11
CA LEU A 836 0.41 15.72 -26.75
C LEU A 836 -0.58 15.20 -27.81
N PRO A 837 -1.81 14.84 -27.41
CA PRO A 837 -2.86 14.44 -28.34
C PRO A 837 -3.13 15.54 -29.38
N LYS A 838 -3.42 15.13 -30.61
CA LYS A 838 -3.86 16.05 -31.67
C LYS A 838 -5.10 16.82 -31.20
N GLY A 839 -5.10 18.14 -31.38
CA GLY A 839 -6.20 19.03 -31.01
C GLY A 839 -6.06 19.68 -29.63
N MET A 840 -5.06 19.24 -28.83
CA MET A 840 -4.66 19.97 -27.63
C MET A 840 -3.89 21.24 -28.01
N ASN A 841 -4.42 22.40 -27.64
CA ASN A 841 -3.86 23.72 -27.96
C ASN A 841 -3.07 24.30 -26.78
N ALA A 842 -2.16 23.52 -26.19
CA ALA A 842 -1.26 24.01 -25.15
C ALA A 842 0.04 24.56 -25.76
N SER A 843 0.49 25.70 -25.26
CA SER A 843 1.71 26.40 -25.68
C SER A 843 2.83 26.30 -24.64
N LEU A 844 2.47 26.06 -23.37
CA LEU A 844 3.38 25.95 -22.25
C LEU A 844 3.07 24.71 -21.42
N ALA A 845 4.12 24.05 -20.93
CA ALA A 845 4.05 23.09 -19.85
C ALA A 845 4.70 23.73 -18.62
N VAL A 846 3.89 24.18 -17.67
CA VAL A 846 4.34 24.82 -16.43
C VAL A 846 4.59 23.74 -15.40
N PRO A 847 5.84 23.48 -14.97
CA PRO A 847 6.09 22.42 -14.01
C PRO A 847 5.47 22.76 -12.65
N VAL A 848 4.91 21.74 -12.00
CA VAL A 848 4.33 21.82 -10.66
C VAL A 848 4.82 20.65 -9.81
N ASN A 849 4.79 20.82 -8.49
CA ASN A 849 5.03 19.70 -7.57
C ASN A 849 3.79 18.78 -7.48
N LEU A 850 3.84 17.73 -6.65
CA LEU A 850 2.70 16.79 -6.53
C LEU A 850 1.46 17.39 -5.84
N ARG A 851 1.53 18.62 -5.33
CA ARG A 851 0.41 19.40 -4.80
C ARG A 851 0.12 20.63 -5.66
N GLY A 852 0.53 20.66 -6.93
CA GLY A 852 0.17 21.73 -7.86
C GLY A 852 0.87 23.08 -7.61
N GLU A 853 1.88 23.17 -6.72
CA GLU A 853 2.67 24.39 -6.54
C GLU A 853 3.67 24.54 -7.70
N LYS A 854 3.65 25.69 -8.39
CA LYS A 854 4.52 25.98 -9.53
C LYS A 854 6.00 25.84 -9.16
N LYS A 855 6.76 25.15 -10.00
CA LYS A 855 8.19 24.92 -9.85
C LYS A 855 8.93 25.11 -11.18
N GLY A 856 10.10 25.73 -11.11
CA GLY A 856 10.96 25.92 -12.28
C GLY A 856 10.33 26.80 -13.36
N ASP A 857 11.02 26.87 -14.50
CA ASP A 857 10.60 27.69 -15.63
C ASP A 857 9.65 26.89 -16.56
N PRO A 858 8.62 27.54 -17.15
CA PRO A 858 7.76 26.92 -18.15
C PRO A 858 8.53 26.39 -19.35
N ILE A 859 8.14 25.20 -19.83
CA ILE A 859 8.71 24.58 -21.03
C ILE A 859 7.81 24.91 -22.23
N HIS A 860 8.40 25.48 -23.29
CA HIS A 860 7.66 25.74 -24.52
C HIS A 860 7.29 24.46 -25.26
N ILE A 861 6.01 24.36 -25.61
CA ILE A 861 5.47 23.27 -26.41
C ILE A 861 5.57 23.65 -27.89
N LYS A 862 6.33 22.87 -28.66
CA LYS A 862 6.54 23.10 -30.10
C LYS A 862 5.96 21.94 -30.88
N SER A 863 5.03 22.24 -31.77
CA SER A 863 4.34 21.23 -32.59
C SER A 863 3.71 20.10 -31.75
N GLY A 864 3.12 20.47 -30.60
CA GLY A 864 2.50 19.53 -29.66
C GLY A 864 3.49 18.67 -28.86
N LYS A 865 4.78 19.04 -28.82
CA LYS A 865 5.82 18.28 -28.13
C LYS A 865 6.65 19.15 -27.20
N PHE A 866 7.12 18.55 -26.12
CA PHE A 866 8.15 19.13 -25.25
C PHE A 866 9.06 18.01 -24.70
N GLU A 867 10.25 18.41 -24.25
CA GLU A 867 11.27 17.51 -23.72
C GLU A 867 11.60 17.92 -22.28
N LEU A 868 11.85 16.93 -21.41
CA LEU A 868 12.35 17.11 -20.05
C LEU A 868 13.43 16.06 -19.74
N GLU A 869 14.26 16.33 -18.74
CA GLU A 869 15.06 15.30 -18.07
C GLU A 869 14.20 14.65 -16.98
N LEU A 870 14.05 13.32 -17.02
CA LEU A 870 13.30 12.58 -16.00
C LEU A 870 14.24 11.61 -15.27
N GLY A 871 14.29 11.74 -13.94
CA GLY A 871 15.09 10.87 -13.08
C GLY A 871 14.49 9.46 -12.94
N ALA A 872 15.34 8.51 -12.59
CA ALA A 872 14.95 7.14 -12.22
C ALA A 872 13.90 7.19 -11.09
N TYR A 873 12.80 6.44 -11.24
CA TYR A 873 11.70 6.39 -10.27
C TYR A 873 11.02 7.73 -9.91
N ALA A 874 11.36 8.81 -10.62
CA ALA A 874 10.89 10.15 -10.30
C ALA A 874 9.56 10.49 -11.01
N PRO A 875 8.72 11.33 -10.39
CA PRO A 875 7.61 11.98 -11.07
C PRO A 875 8.04 13.22 -11.85
N ALA A 876 7.23 13.63 -12.81
CA ALA A 876 7.18 15.00 -13.31
C ALA A 876 5.72 15.41 -13.54
N SER A 877 5.33 16.58 -13.03
CA SER A 877 3.97 17.12 -13.17
C SER A 877 3.98 18.48 -13.84
N PHE A 878 2.99 18.74 -14.68
CA PHE A 878 2.85 19.97 -15.44
C PHE A 878 1.39 20.42 -15.47
N ILE A 879 1.17 21.73 -15.46
CA ILE A 879 -0.06 22.33 -15.95
C ILE A 879 0.17 22.75 -17.40
N LEU A 880 -0.65 22.22 -18.30
CA LEU A 880 -0.62 22.52 -19.72
C LEU A 880 -1.54 23.71 -19.99
N GLU A 881 -0.94 24.83 -20.43
CA GLU A 881 -1.58 26.14 -20.66
C GLU A 881 -1.64 26.51 -22.15
#